data_AF-A0A6G3RQY9-F1
#
_entry.id   AF-A0A6G3RQY9-F1
#
_cell.length_a   1.000
_cell.length_b   1.000
_cell.length_c   1.000
_cell.angle_alpha   90.00
_cell.angle_beta   90.00
_cell.angle_gamma   90.00
#
_symmetry.space_group_name_H-M   'P 1'
#
loop_
_entity.id
_entity.type
_entity.pdbx_description
1 polymer ?
#
loop_
_entity_poly.entity_id
_entity_poly.type
_entity_poly.pdbx_seq_one_letter_code
_entity_poly.pdbx_strand_id
1 'polypeptide(L)'
;MKITYLLGWGDEMGGTELATYTQARHLAERPGVEVEVVSVFRTRAEPFFAEARELPVRHLVDRTVTPERPVRESDLDDAACRTLAALPSELIRPAWEGAFDRLSDIEMTAALGSLDTDVLVTTTPALLAAAVALVPARVVTVHQEHRPTQRRGPSGEPLLLHAPRLDALVSLTGRTRDWLAESLGATAPELAVIPNAVPDGFRPRADGQSKVIVMAARLTGEKRVDHAIRAFAQVADAHPEWTLRIFGSGHRERHLRRLVDGFGLHDRVELLGPCQDMAAEWAKAGLSLMTAGHNEAFPLVLLEALAAGVPVVAYDVLTGPAEIVRHRVDGLLVPPGQVDELAVAMAELMGDDEMRRGYAEAAREGVYARFSSADVTARWEELYTRLVAGRDRPGRLRGRADRVALGVASGGSGFRPTAPHTFDAAAAADEHAREDEILAADESGRVIRSVGRLAERRDDILAPRMAEWNLRLVADALESQDVPYVMVRTPGGTAHTLAVADDDRPRALKALAGALRGQPVYAELVNPRDAAPGTVLAERLDAIGDLAGVKVFKPVTTTTLSLRHGAGLACTVGFWPRTPEGAFHSPFGSTLAGAELPSLTPTATLDVAERAYPTLDVFTELLVKDVDFPIDAVYTWVDDSDPAWRARREETLGGGDTSADGGAVRFRNRDELRFSLRSIAMYAPWIRHVYLVTAGQTPPWLDRDHPGLTVVDHRDLFADPEECLPTFNSHSIESQLHRIEGLSEHFLYFNDDMFLGRPTTPDTFFLSNGLARFFWSSASVPALPVAPDDEGYLAAAKNNRALLREAFGRTTTHSFFHVPYALRRSILQEITERFPEQLAATARSRVRSRGDIALVSSLHQHYAYLTGRAVPAGISYDFVDIGDPADHARLGRLLQNRDRTAFCIGESPDGGVTDEEMALAIRSFLTAYFPVRSPYEVRDGS
;
A
#
# COMPACT_ATOMS: atom_id res chain seq x y z
N MET A 1 5.52 22.08 35.56
CA MET A 1 4.76 21.35 34.53
C MET A 1 5.08 19.88 34.68
N LYS A 2 4.07 19.03 34.87
CA LYS A 2 4.22 17.58 34.95
C LYS A 2 3.95 16.94 33.59
N ILE A 3 4.86 16.12 33.10
CA ILE A 3 4.78 15.43 31.81
C ILE A 3 4.89 13.93 32.04
N THR A 4 3.94 13.18 31.51
CA THR A 4 3.96 11.72 31.53
C THR A 4 4.09 11.20 30.10
N TYR A 5 5.07 10.33 29.82
CA TYR A 5 5.14 9.56 28.58
C TYR A 5 4.55 8.17 28.78
N LEU A 6 3.72 7.71 27.83
CA LEU A 6 3.10 6.39 27.86
C LEU A 6 3.69 5.49 26.78
N LEU A 7 4.33 4.41 27.21
CA LEU A 7 4.94 3.37 26.39
C LEU A 7 4.22 2.03 26.59
N GLY A 8 4.21 1.19 25.55
CA GLY A 8 3.77 -0.20 25.70
C GLY A 8 4.81 -1.01 26.48
N TRP A 9 6.08 -0.83 26.11
CA TRP A 9 7.25 -1.51 26.65
C TRP A 9 8.37 -0.49 26.82
N GLY A 10 8.66 -0.07 28.05
CA GLY A 10 9.77 0.86 28.35
C GLY A 10 11.14 0.17 28.44
N ASP A 11 11.17 -1.15 28.55
CA ASP A 11 12.39 -1.91 28.84
C ASP A 11 12.95 -2.70 27.64
N GLU A 12 12.23 -2.73 26.51
CA GLU A 12 12.64 -3.43 25.28
C GLU A 12 13.56 -2.59 24.37
N MET A 13 14.23 -3.27 23.44
CA MET A 13 15.10 -2.62 22.45
C MET A 13 14.26 -2.07 21.28
N GLY A 14 14.09 -0.75 21.21
CA GLY A 14 13.41 -0.10 20.09
C GLY A 14 13.71 1.39 19.95
N GLY A 15 13.57 1.91 18.72
CA GLY A 15 13.87 3.31 18.40
C GLY A 15 12.83 4.29 18.94
N THR A 16 11.58 3.85 19.15
CA THR A 16 10.54 4.67 19.78
C THR A 16 10.85 4.90 21.25
N GLU A 17 11.25 3.85 21.95
CA GLU A 17 11.65 3.87 23.35
C GLU A 17 12.87 4.78 23.53
N LEU A 18 13.93 4.59 22.72
CA LEU A 18 15.13 5.44 22.77
C LEU A 18 14.83 6.91 22.50
N ALA A 19 14.03 7.22 21.47
CA ALA A 19 13.62 8.59 21.16
C ALA A 19 12.84 9.22 22.34
N THR A 20 11.92 8.45 22.92
CA THR A 20 11.10 8.89 24.07
C THR A 20 11.96 9.18 25.29
N TYR A 21 12.88 8.27 25.66
CA TYR A 21 13.78 8.47 26.81
C TYR A 21 14.75 9.62 26.59
N THR A 22 15.30 9.77 25.37
CA THR A 22 16.17 10.90 25.02
C THR A 22 15.44 12.22 25.24
N GLN A 23 14.21 12.34 24.72
CA GLN A 23 13.37 13.52 24.86
C GLN A 23 12.97 13.77 26.32
N ALA A 24 12.52 12.73 27.02
CA ALA A 24 12.09 12.81 28.42
C ALA A 24 13.21 13.29 29.34
N ARG A 25 14.45 12.81 29.13
CA ARG A 25 15.62 13.22 29.93
C ARG A 25 15.92 14.70 29.76
N HIS A 26 16.00 15.18 28.52
CA HIS A 26 16.30 16.59 28.25
C HIS A 26 15.22 17.55 28.75
N LEU A 27 13.96 17.11 28.77
CA LEU A 27 12.87 17.87 29.39
C LEU A 27 12.97 17.86 30.93
N ALA A 28 13.38 16.74 31.54
CA ALA A 28 13.55 16.65 32.99
C ALA A 28 14.68 17.55 33.53
N GLU A 29 15.66 17.89 32.70
CA GLU A 29 16.73 18.85 33.03
C GLU A 29 16.23 20.31 33.11
N ARG A 30 14.99 20.59 32.64
CA ARG A 30 14.45 21.94 32.57
C ARG A 30 13.86 22.40 33.91
N PRO A 31 14.16 23.63 34.38
CA PRO A 31 13.66 24.11 35.66
C PRO A 31 12.13 24.09 35.75
N GLY A 32 11.60 23.44 36.79
CA GLY A 32 10.16 23.37 37.04
C GLY A 32 9.40 22.38 36.14
N VAL A 33 10.10 21.49 35.42
CA VAL A 33 9.51 20.38 34.66
C VAL A 33 9.76 19.08 35.42
N GLU A 34 8.69 18.33 35.66
CA GLU A 34 8.73 16.98 36.23
C GLU A 34 8.34 16.00 35.12
N VAL A 35 9.16 14.97 34.88
CA VAL A 35 8.91 13.98 33.83
C VAL A 35 8.88 12.58 34.43
N GLU A 36 7.87 11.81 34.06
CA GLU A 36 7.80 10.37 34.33
C GLU A 36 7.48 9.57 33.06
N VAL A 37 7.84 8.29 33.07
CA VAL A 37 7.48 7.33 32.02
C VAL A 37 6.61 6.24 32.62
N VAL A 38 5.43 6.03 32.06
CA VAL A 38 4.55 4.91 32.37
C VAL A 38 4.69 3.88 31.26
N SER A 39 5.14 2.67 31.61
CA SER A 39 5.17 1.52 30.71
C SER A 39 4.03 0.58 31.06
N VAL A 40 3.21 0.19 30.07
CA VAL A 40 2.12 -0.75 30.33
C VAL A 40 2.69 -2.10 30.79
N PHE A 41 3.69 -2.61 30.09
CA PHE A 41 4.29 -3.90 30.40
C PHE A 41 5.70 -3.73 30.99
N ARG A 42 6.11 -4.69 31.82
CA ARG A 42 7.50 -4.97 32.18
C ARG A 42 7.85 -6.34 31.61
N THR A 43 8.81 -6.38 30.70
CA THR A 43 9.23 -7.61 30.00
C THR A 43 10.64 -8.08 30.39
N ARG A 44 11.40 -7.23 31.08
CA ARG A 44 12.77 -7.48 31.54
C ARG A 44 12.97 -7.01 32.97
N ALA A 45 13.91 -7.67 33.65
CA ALA A 45 14.31 -7.26 35.01
C ALA A 45 14.97 -5.87 34.98
N GLU A 46 15.84 -5.65 33.99
CA GLU A 46 16.60 -4.43 33.76
C GLU A 46 16.25 -3.84 32.38
N PRO A 47 16.07 -2.51 32.25
CA PRO A 47 15.79 -1.88 30.98
C PRO A 47 16.99 -2.02 30.02
N PHE A 48 16.71 -2.12 28.72
CA PHE A 48 17.75 -2.20 27.71
C PHE A 48 18.62 -0.94 27.60
N PHE A 49 18.00 0.23 27.66
CA PHE A 49 18.64 1.54 27.54
C PHE A 49 19.04 2.09 28.90
N ALA A 50 20.21 2.72 28.97
CA ALA A 50 20.72 3.31 30.22
C ALA A 50 19.89 4.53 30.64
N GLU A 51 19.40 5.30 29.68
CA GLU A 51 18.58 6.50 29.84
C GLU A 51 17.29 6.22 30.62
N ALA A 52 16.74 5.01 30.48
CA ALA A 52 15.57 4.59 31.24
C ALA A 52 15.84 4.50 32.75
N ARG A 53 17.10 4.33 33.17
CA ARG A 53 17.49 4.28 34.60
C ARG A 53 17.63 5.66 35.22
N GLU A 54 17.68 6.72 34.41
CA GLU A 54 17.84 8.11 34.86
C GLU A 54 16.50 8.81 35.09
N LEU A 55 15.40 8.17 34.72
CA LEU A 55 14.05 8.72 34.81
C LEU A 55 13.15 7.86 35.72
N PRO A 56 12.14 8.44 36.37
CA PRO A 56 11.11 7.68 37.05
C PRO A 56 10.31 6.84 36.03
N VAL A 57 10.45 5.51 36.07
CA VAL A 57 9.68 4.58 35.25
C VAL A 57 8.72 3.78 36.12
N ARG A 58 7.43 3.81 35.76
CA ARG A 58 6.37 3.06 36.44
C ARG A 58 5.78 2.02 35.48
N HIS A 59 5.85 0.74 35.86
CA HIS A 59 5.24 -0.35 35.10
C HIS A 59 3.82 -0.65 35.61
N LEU A 60 2.91 -1.10 34.74
CA LEU A 60 1.54 -1.46 35.12
C LEU A 60 1.35 -2.98 35.29
N VAL A 61 1.85 -3.78 34.35
CA VAL A 61 1.76 -5.24 34.34
C VAL A 61 3.16 -5.86 34.25
N ASP A 62 3.48 -6.77 35.16
CA ASP A 62 4.70 -7.56 35.15
C ASP A 62 4.53 -8.84 34.34
N ARG A 63 5.22 -8.92 33.19
CA ARG A 63 5.29 -10.08 32.31
C ARG A 63 6.60 -10.86 32.44
N THR A 64 7.46 -10.49 33.39
CA THR A 64 8.68 -11.27 33.72
C THR A 64 8.35 -12.51 34.55
N VAL A 65 7.14 -12.58 35.10
CA VAL A 65 6.62 -13.66 35.93
C VAL A 65 5.49 -14.41 35.22
N THR A 66 5.23 -15.66 35.63
CA THR A 66 4.12 -16.46 35.11
C THR A 66 3.28 -17.01 36.26
N PRO A 67 1.96 -16.72 36.31
CA PRO A 67 1.22 -15.86 35.38
C PRO A 67 1.62 -14.39 35.48
N GLU A 68 1.33 -13.63 34.42
CA GLU A 68 1.50 -12.17 34.38
C GLU A 68 0.64 -11.50 35.45
N ARG A 69 1.09 -10.38 36.06
CA ARG A 69 0.39 -9.76 37.20
C ARG A 69 0.44 -8.23 37.22
N PRO A 70 -0.46 -7.55 37.95
CA PRO A 70 -0.29 -6.14 38.27
C PRO A 70 1.01 -5.88 39.02
N VAL A 71 1.66 -4.75 38.74
CA VAL A 71 2.82 -4.27 39.51
C VAL A 71 2.39 -3.61 40.81
N ARG A 72 1.22 -2.95 40.83
CA ARG A 72 0.63 -2.42 42.06
C ARG A 72 0.15 -3.55 42.96
N GLU A 73 0.00 -3.24 44.25
CA GLU A 73 -0.68 -4.14 45.18
C GLU A 73 -2.13 -4.39 44.70
N SER A 74 -2.52 -5.66 44.64
CA SER A 74 -3.78 -6.12 44.07
C SER A 74 -4.21 -7.44 44.73
N ASP A 75 -5.52 -7.60 44.94
CA ASP A 75 -6.13 -8.82 45.50
C ASP A 75 -6.34 -9.93 44.45
N LEU A 76 -5.82 -9.75 43.22
CA LEU A 76 -5.95 -10.75 42.15
C LEU A 76 -5.06 -11.97 42.42
N ASP A 77 -5.70 -13.13 42.57
CA ASP A 77 -4.99 -14.40 42.68
C ASP A 77 -4.45 -14.89 41.30
N ASP A 78 -3.66 -15.97 41.34
CA ASP A 78 -3.06 -16.59 40.16
C ASP A 78 -4.08 -17.00 39.09
N ALA A 79 -5.25 -17.48 39.50
CA ALA A 79 -6.28 -17.97 38.59
C ALA A 79 -6.97 -16.80 37.88
N ALA A 80 -7.26 -15.72 38.62
CA ALA A 80 -7.81 -14.49 38.07
C ALA A 80 -6.83 -13.84 37.08
N CYS A 81 -5.54 -13.73 37.44
CA CYS A 81 -4.51 -13.18 36.56
C CYS A 81 -4.41 -13.96 35.23
N ARG A 82 -4.37 -15.31 35.29
CA ARG A 82 -4.39 -16.15 34.07
C ARG A 82 -5.63 -15.93 33.22
N THR A 83 -6.79 -15.83 33.85
CA THR A 83 -8.07 -15.66 33.16
C THR A 83 -8.11 -14.32 32.43
N LEU A 84 -7.70 -13.24 33.11
CA LEU A 84 -7.70 -11.89 32.53
C LEU A 84 -6.67 -11.75 31.39
N ALA A 85 -5.45 -12.28 31.57
CA ALA A 85 -4.42 -12.25 30.54
C ALA A 85 -4.77 -13.11 29.30
N ALA A 86 -5.66 -14.10 29.45
CA ALA A 86 -6.14 -14.94 28.35
C ALA A 86 -7.30 -14.32 27.56
N LEU A 87 -7.94 -13.26 28.06
CA LEU A 87 -9.06 -12.59 27.40
C LEU A 87 -8.56 -11.39 26.59
N PRO A 88 -9.09 -11.17 25.37
CA PRO A 88 -8.70 -10.04 24.54
C PRO A 88 -9.11 -8.71 25.21
N SER A 89 -8.28 -7.67 25.03
CA SER A 89 -8.58 -6.32 25.50
C SER A 89 -9.89 -5.76 24.90
N GLU A 90 -10.65 -5.04 25.71
CA GLU A 90 -11.82 -4.24 25.32
C GLU A 90 -11.44 -2.79 24.97
N LEU A 91 -10.35 -2.28 25.56
CA LEU A 91 -9.87 -0.92 25.29
C LEU A 91 -9.09 -0.83 23.98
N ILE A 92 -8.30 -1.86 23.66
CA ILE A 92 -7.41 -1.95 22.51
C ILE A 92 -7.74 -3.23 21.75
N ARG A 93 -8.31 -3.09 20.55
CA ARG A 93 -8.67 -4.23 19.72
C ARG A 93 -7.43 -5.04 19.36
N PRO A 94 -7.49 -6.39 19.33
CA PRO A 94 -6.35 -7.23 18.94
C PRO A 94 -5.77 -6.91 17.55
N ALA A 95 -6.61 -6.41 16.63
CA ALA A 95 -6.17 -5.97 15.31
C ALA A 95 -5.26 -4.72 15.35
N TRP A 96 -5.38 -3.89 16.39
CA TRP A 96 -4.56 -2.68 16.57
C TRP A 96 -3.21 -3.01 17.20
N GLU A 97 -3.24 -3.80 18.28
CA GLU A 97 -2.06 -4.31 18.96
C GLU A 97 -2.43 -5.55 19.80
N GLY A 98 -2.03 -6.74 19.32
CA GLY A 98 -2.45 -8.02 19.91
C GLY A 98 -1.81 -8.34 21.26
N ALA A 99 -0.87 -7.51 21.71
CA ALA A 99 -0.23 -7.64 23.01
C ALA A 99 -1.11 -7.23 24.20
N PHE A 100 -2.21 -6.51 24.00
CA PHE A 100 -3.08 -6.02 25.08
C PHE A 100 -4.20 -7.02 25.40
N ASP A 101 -4.46 -7.17 26.69
CA ASP A 101 -5.42 -8.10 27.28
C ASP A 101 -6.26 -7.43 28.38
N ARG A 102 -7.19 -8.17 29.00
CA ARG A 102 -8.03 -7.61 30.08
C ARG A 102 -7.29 -7.24 31.34
N LEU A 103 -6.17 -7.90 31.63
CA LEU A 103 -5.35 -7.52 32.77
C LEU A 103 -4.76 -6.12 32.54
N SER A 104 -4.20 -5.89 31.34
CA SER A 104 -3.69 -4.59 30.95
C SER A 104 -4.75 -3.50 30.92
N ASP A 105 -6.00 -3.81 30.54
CA ASP A 105 -7.10 -2.84 30.55
C ASP A 105 -7.43 -2.33 31.94
N ILE A 106 -7.52 -3.24 32.92
CA ILE A 106 -7.80 -2.91 34.31
C ILE A 106 -6.70 -2.02 34.88
N GLU A 107 -5.45 -2.39 34.63
CA GLU A 107 -4.30 -1.65 35.15
C GLU A 107 -4.11 -0.30 34.46
N MET A 108 -4.36 -0.19 33.15
CA MET A 108 -4.42 1.09 32.46
C MET A 108 -5.57 1.96 32.98
N THR A 109 -6.75 1.41 33.22
CA THR A 109 -7.91 2.14 33.75
C THR A 109 -7.59 2.74 35.13
N ALA A 110 -7.01 1.94 36.02
CA ALA A 110 -6.60 2.39 37.36
C ALA A 110 -5.52 3.49 37.29
N ALA A 111 -4.50 3.29 36.46
CA ALA A 111 -3.35 4.19 36.36
C ALA A 111 -3.66 5.50 35.62
N LEU A 112 -4.43 5.45 34.53
CA LEU A 112 -4.68 6.60 33.67
C LEU A 112 -5.91 7.41 34.14
N GLY A 113 -6.92 6.76 34.71
CA GLY A 113 -8.15 7.44 35.18
C GLY A 113 -7.95 8.39 36.35
N SER A 114 -6.86 8.22 37.10
CA SER A 114 -6.49 9.05 38.25
C SER A 114 -5.21 9.86 38.04
N LEU A 115 -4.69 9.90 36.81
CA LEU A 115 -3.38 10.46 36.50
C LEU A 115 -3.29 11.96 36.84
N ASP A 116 -2.31 12.32 37.68
CA ASP A 116 -1.98 13.71 38.01
C ASP A 116 -0.81 14.24 37.19
N THR A 117 -1.11 14.61 35.95
CA THR A 117 -0.14 15.19 35.02
C THR A 117 -0.74 16.40 34.29
N ASP A 118 0.12 17.33 33.82
CA ASP A 118 -0.33 18.43 32.97
C ASP A 118 -0.46 17.96 31.51
N VAL A 119 0.52 17.16 31.04
CA VAL A 119 0.61 16.65 29.66
C VAL A 119 0.84 15.14 29.68
N LEU A 120 0.02 14.39 28.95
CA LEU A 120 0.27 12.98 28.63
C LEU A 120 0.65 12.85 27.15
N VAL A 121 1.78 12.18 26.90
CA VAL A 121 2.29 11.90 25.56
C VAL A 121 2.17 10.41 25.28
N THR A 122 1.44 10.05 24.21
CA THR A 122 1.31 8.66 23.74
C THR A 122 2.21 8.42 22.53
N THR A 123 2.75 7.22 22.41
CA THR A 123 3.79 6.87 21.41
C THR A 123 3.32 5.86 20.36
N THR A 124 2.14 5.26 20.56
CA THR A 124 1.48 4.37 19.59
C THR A 124 0.01 4.72 19.44
N PRO A 125 -0.60 4.50 18.26
CA PRO A 125 -2.03 4.72 18.06
C PRO A 125 -2.91 3.96 19.06
N ALA A 126 -2.56 2.72 19.41
CA ALA A 126 -3.30 1.92 20.39
C ALA A 126 -3.33 2.59 21.77
N LEU A 127 -2.19 3.10 22.25
CA LEU A 127 -2.12 3.83 23.51
C LEU A 127 -2.85 5.17 23.45
N LEU A 128 -2.86 5.83 22.28
CA LEU A 128 -3.69 7.01 22.03
C LEU A 128 -5.17 6.71 22.26
N ALA A 129 -5.69 5.58 21.76
CA ALA A 129 -7.09 5.21 21.94
C ALA A 129 -7.45 5.01 23.42
N ALA A 130 -6.63 4.27 24.15
CA ALA A 130 -6.79 4.08 25.59
C ALA A 130 -6.69 5.41 26.34
N ALA A 131 -5.70 6.26 26.02
CA ALA A 131 -5.49 7.53 26.68
C ALA A 131 -6.69 8.47 26.53
N VAL A 132 -7.20 8.69 25.31
CA VAL A 132 -8.33 9.62 25.12
C VAL A 132 -9.64 9.12 25.75
N ALA A 133 -9.74 7.81 26.04
CA ALA A 133 -10.89 7.21 26.72
C ALA A 133 -10.78 7.30 28.25
N LEU A 134 -9.58 7.14 28.81
CA LEU A 134 -9.40 6.95 30.25
C LEU A 134 -8.98 8.22 31.00
N VAL A 135 -8.21 9.12 30.38
CA VAL A 135 -7.55 10.21 31.14
C VAL A 135 -8.54 11.32 31.55
N PRO A 136 -8.30 11.98 32.70
CA PRO A 136 -9.11 13.12 33.13
C PRO A 136 -9.14 14.23 32.08
N ALA A 137 -10.30 14.87 31.87
CA ALA A 137 -10.48 15.92 30.86
C ALA A 137 -9.53 17.13 31.01
N ARG A 138 -9.00 17.36 32.22
CA ARG A 138 -7.98 18.40 32.45
C ARG A 138 -6.65 18.07 31.76
N VAL A 139 -6.27 16.81 31.64
CA VAL A 139 -4.95 16.42 31.10
C VAL A 139 -4.87 16.84 29.64
N VAL A 140 -3.78 17.51 29.25
CA VAL A 140 -3.47 17.79 27.85
C VAL A 140 -2.99 16.51 27.19
N THR A 141 -3.62 16.12 26.10
CA THR A 141 -3.35 14.86 25.38
C THR A 141 -2.59 15.12 24.10
N VAL A 142 -1.36 14.59 24.04
CA VAL A 142 -0.48 14.68 22.89
C VAL A 142 -0.19 13.26 22.38
N HIS A 143 -0.19 13.08 21.07
CA HIS A 143 0.32 11.86 20.45
C HIS A 143 1.52 12.18 19.58
N GLN A 144 2.61 11.45 19.77
CA GLN A 144 3.79 11.50 18.91
C GLN A 144 3.83 10.25 18.04
N GLU A 145 3.68 10.46 16.74
CA GLU A 145 3.69 9.40 15.75
C GLU A 145 5.13 9.05 15.35
N HIS A 146 5.57 7.84 15.69
CA HIS A 146 6.95 7.37 15.45
C HIS A 146 7.12 6.47 14.21
N ARG A 147 6.06 6.18 13.45
CA ARG A 147 6.15 5.43 12.18
C ARG A 147 5.31 6.11 11.10
N PRO A 148 5.52 5.79 9.81
CA PRO A 148 4.75 6.39 8.73
C PRO A 148 3.28 5.94 8.81
N THR A 149 2.38 6.77 9.35
CA THR A 149 0.96 6.39 9.58
C THR A 149 0.31 5.85 8.32
N GLN A 150 0.60 6.46 7.16
CA GLN A 150 0.13 6.06 5.84
C GLN A 150 0.50 4.62 5.42
N ARG A 151 1.38 3.92 6.16
CA ARG A 151 1.80 2.54 5.88
C ARG A 151 1.64 1.58 7.08
N ARG A 152 0.95 2.00 8.15
CA ARG A 152 0.79 1.20 9.39
C ARG A 152 -0.28 0.09 9.31
N GLY A 153 -1.13 0.09 8.29
CA GLY A 153 -2.25 -0.85 8.20
C GLY A 153 -3.19 -0.72 9.42
N PRO A 154 -3.69 -1.82 10.01
CA PRO A 154 -4.68 -1.74 11.09
C PRO A 154 -4.13 -1.12 12.38
N SER A 155 -2.81 -1.20 12.61
CA SER A 155 -2.18 -0.52 13.76
C SER A 155 -2.21 1.01 13.67
N GLY A 156 -2.53 1.58 12.51
CA GLY A 156 -2.73 3.02 12.32
C GLY A 156 -4.18 3.48 12.50
N GLU A 157 -5.15 2.57 12.44
CA GLU A 157 -6.58 2.85 12.56
C GLU A 157 -6.96 3.64 13.84
N PRO A 158 -6.40 3.34 15.02
CA PRO A 158 -6.75 4.08 16.23
C PRO A 158 -6.48 5.58 16.11
N LEU A 159 -5.38 5.96 15.44
CA LEU A 159 -5.04 7.35 15.22
C LEU A 159 -6.15 8.02 14.40
N LEU A 160 -6.67 7.34 13.39
CA LEU A 160 -7.72 7.86 12.53
C LEU A 160 -9.05 8.05 13.28
N LEU A 161 -9.41 7.11 14.14
CA LEU A 161 -10.67 7.14 14.90
C LEU A 161 -10.65 8.10 16.09
N HIS A 162 -9.47 8.31 16.68
CA HIS A 162 -9.36 8.94 17.99
C HIS A 162 -8.50 10.21 17.99
N ALA A 163 -7.76 10.53 16.92
CA ALA A 163 -7.05 11.81 16.80
C ALA A 163 -7.94 13.07 16.97
N PRO A 164 -9.22 13.11 16.53
CA PRO A 164 -10.07 14.27 16.79
C PRO A 164 -10.22 14.60 18.28
N ARG A 165 -10.00 13.60 19.14
CA ARG A 165 -10.02 13.73 20.60
C ARG A 165 -8.67 14.17 21.19
N LEU A 166 -7.62 14.42 20.42
CA LEU A 166 -6.36 14.93 20.97
C LEU A 166 -6.39 16.45 21.12
N ASP A 167 -5.46 16.97 21.93
CA ASP A 167 -5.11 18.39 21.88
C ASP A 167 -4.10 18.65 20.76
N ALA A 168 -3.09 17.80 20.62
CA ALA A 168 -2.13 17.85 19.53
C ALA A 168 -1.68 16.47 19.02
N LEU A 169 -1.37 16.42 17.73
CA LEU A 169 -0.80 15.28 17.02
C LEU A 169 0.53 15.72 16.40
N VAL A 170 1.61 15.15 16.89
CA VAL A 170 2.98 15.47 16.48
C VAL A 170 3.51 14.37 15.57
N SER A 171 4.03 14.78 14.42
CA SER A 171 4.73 13.88 13.51
C SER A 171 6.21 14.25 13.43
N LEU A 172 7.04 13.30 13.03
CA LEU A 172 8.48 13.54 12.91
C LEU A 172 8.84 14.33 11.65
N THR A 173 7.93 14.37 10.66
CA THR A 173 8.22 14.85 9.31
C THR A 173 7.11 15.72 8.76
N GLY A 174 7.46 16.74 7.96
CA GLY A 174 6.48 17.60 7.28
C GLY A 174 5.53 16.81 6.37
N ARG A 175 6.07 15.80 5.68
CA ARG A 175 5.30 14.91 4.79
C ARG A 175 4.20 14.15 5.53
N THR A 176 4.47 13.68 6.74
CA THR A 176 3.47 12.96 7.55
C THR A 176 2.41 13.93 8.06
N ARG A 177 2.81 15.13 8.51
CA ARG A 177 1.89 16.21 8.91
C ARG A 177 0.94 16.62 7.79
N ASP A 178 1.44 16.77 6.56
CA ASP A 178 0.59 17.12 5.40
C ASP A 178 -0.43 16.03 5.09
N TRP A 179 -0.01 14.76 5.12
CA TRP A 179 -0.92 13.64 4.92
C TRP A 179 -1.99 13.56 6.03
N LEU A 180 -1.60 13.77 7.29
CA LEU A 180 -2.52 13.81 8.42
C LEU A 180 -3.53 14.97 8.31
N ALA A 181 -3.08 16.14 7.86
CA ALA A 181 -3.93 17.32 7.66
C ALA A 181 -5.02 17.04 6.63
N GLU A 182 -4.67 16.43 5.49
CA GLU A 182 -5.65 16.08 4.46
C GLU A 182 -6.59 14.97 4.89
N SER A 183 -6.06 13.96 5.57
CA SER A 183 -6.83 12.77 5.91
C SER A 183 -7.79 12.98 7.08
N LEU A 184 -7.41 13.80 8.06
CA LEU A 184 -8.29 14.22 9.15
C LEU A 184 -9.15 15.44 8.77
N GLY A 185 -8.70 16.27 7.83
CA GLY A 185 -9.40 17.46 7.38
C GLY A 185 -9.79 18.37 8.55
N ALA A 186 -11.06 18.80 8.58
CA ALA A 186 -11.59 19.64 9.66
C ALA A 186 -11.71 18.92 11.03
N THR A 187 -11.49 17.60 11.08
CA THR A 187 -11.43 16.85 12.35
C THR A 187 -10.01 16.77 12.93
N ALA A 188 -9.00 17.31 12.24
CA ALA A 188 -7.63 17.32 12.71
C ALA A 188 -7.51 18.07 14.05
N PRO A 189 -6.80 17.50 15.06
CA PRO A 189 -6.33 18.27 16.20
C PRO A 189 -5.22 19.23 15.75
N GLU A 190 -4.60 19.95 16.69
CA GLU A 190 -3.42 20.73 16.35
C GLU A 190 -2.31 19.82 15.81
N LEU A 191 -1.78 20.13 14.62
CA LEU A 191 -0.72 19.35 13.99
C LEU A 191 0.63 20.05 14.17
N ALA A 192 1.65 19.31 14.58
CA ALA A 192 3.02 19.81 14.69
C ALA A 192 4.05 18.86 14.06
N VAL A 193 5.19 19.42 13.69
CA VAL A 193 6.35 18.67 13.17
C VAL A 193 7.52 18.88 14.13
N ILE A 194 7.87 17.83 14.88
CA ILE A 194 9.02 17.86 15.77
C ILE A 194 9.84 16.58 15.52
N PRO A 195 11.06 16.69 14.96
CA PRO A 195 11.88 15.52 14.64
C PRO A 195 12.43 14.87 15.92
N ASN A 196 13.00 13.67 15.79
CA ASN A 196 13.78 13.11 16.89
C ASN A 196 15.07 13.91 17.08
N ALA A 197 15.50 14.05 18.33
CA ALA A 197 16.81 14.61 18.67
C ALA A 197 17.93 13.61 18.40
N VAL A 198 19.14 14.13 18.14
CA VAL A 198 20.38 13.35 18.15
C VAL A 198 20.60 12.81 19.57
N PRO A 199 20.77 11.49 19.76
CA PRO A 199 21.12 10.96 21.09
C PRO A 199 22.51 11.45 21.53
N ASP A 200 22.72 11.54 22.83
CA ASP A 200 24.01 11.96 23.38
C ASP A 200 25.05 10.82 23.33
N GLY A 201 26.32 11.16 23.50
CA GLY A 201 27.34 10.13 23.78
C GLY A 201 28.11 9.58 22.58
N PHE A 202 27.96 10.10 21.36
CA PHE A 202 28.77 9.68 20.19
C PHE A 202 30.21 10.25 20.22
N ARG A 203 30.94 9.91 21.28
CA ARG A 203 32.36 10.20 21.53
C ARG A 203 33.05 8.91 22.03
N PRO A 204 34.26 8.57 21.55
CA PRO A 204 35.05 9.28 20.55
C PRO A 204 34.37 9.27 19.17
N ARG A 205 34.73 10.23 18.32
CA ARG A 205 34.20 10.31 16.95
C ARG A 205 35.01 9.40 16.03
N ALA A 206 34.42 8.98 14.91
CA ALA A 206 35.15 8.32 13.85
C ALA A 206 36.29 9.22 13.33
N ASP A 207 37.42 8.62 13.01
CA ASP A 207 38.60 9.30 12.46
C ASP A 207 38.55 9.46 10.92
N GLY A 208 37.53 8.88 10.28
CA GLY A 208 37.34 8.85 8.83
C GLY A 208 38.36 7.97 8.06
N GLN A 209 39.28 7.30 8.76
CA GLN A 209 40.30 6.43 8.16
C GLN A 209 39.88 4.97 8.13
N SER A 210 39.00 4.56 9.03
CA SER A 210 38.53 3.18 9.13
C SER A 210 37.93 2.68 7.80
N LYS A 211 38.20 1.41 7.51
CA LYS A 211 37.67 0.67 6.34
C LYS A 211 36.61 -0.32 6.80
N VAL A 212 35.75 0.11 7.73
CA VAL A 212 34.66 -0.73 8.27
C VAL A 212 33.33 -0.06 7.95
N ILE A 213 32.46 -0.80 7.29
CA ILE A 213 31.06 -0.44 7.11
C ILE A 213 30.29 -0.95 8.32
N VAL A 214 29.58 -0.07 9.02
CA VAL A 214 28.72 -0.44 10.16
C VAL A 214 27.26 -0.28 9.78
N MET A 215 26.46 -1.30 10.08
CA MET A 215 25.01 -1.28 9.91
C MET A 215 24.36 -1.74 11.22
N ALA A 216 23.49 -0.91 11.79
CA ALA A 216 22.68 -1.30 12.94
C ALA A 216 21.21 -1.43 12.53
N ALA A 217 20.66 -2.64 12.61
CA ALA A 217 19.28 -2.91 12.20
C ALA A 217 18.74 -4.19 12.83
N ARG A 218 17.42 -4.23 13.10
CA ARG A 218 16.73 -5.50 13.38
C ARG A 218 16.82 -6.42 12.16
N LEU A 219 17.11 -7.70 12.38
CA LEU A 219 17.28 -8.69 11.29
C LEU A 219 15.92 -9.24 10.84
N THR A 220 15.09 -8.36 10.28
CA THR A 220 13.75 -8.63 9.78
C THR A 220 13.67 -8.37 8.26
N GLY A 221 12.58 -8.78 7.62
CA GLY A 221 12.36 -8.55 6.18
C GLY A 221 12.32 -7.06 5.81
N GLU A 222 11.72 -6.22 6.66
CA GLU A 222 11.55 -4.78 6.41
C GLU A 222 12.87 -4.01 6.29
N LYS A 223 13.93 -4.44 7.01
CA LYS A 223 15.23 -3.76 7.03
C LYS A 223 16.14 -4.09 5.84
N ARG A 224 15.76 -5.11 5.05
CA ARG A 224 16.45 -5.56 3.83
C ARG A 224 17.97 -5.69 3.97
N VAL A 225 18.44 -6.24 5.10
CA VAL A 225 19.88 -6.50 5.34
C VAL A 225 20.48 -7.37 4.22
N ASP A 226 19.66 -8.20 3.57
CA ASP A 226 20.04 -8.96 2.38
C ASP A 226 20.46 -8.09 1.19
N HIS A 227 19.93 -6.87 1.05
CA HIS A 227 20.35 -5.93 0.01
C HIS A 227 21.75 -5.36 0.31
N ALA A 228 22.04 -5.02 1.56
CA ALA A 228 23.37 -4.55 1.97
C ALA A 228 24.45 -5.63 1.69
N ILE A 229 24.16 -6.89 2.00
CA ILE A 229 25.09 -8.02 1.72
C ILE A 229 25.31 -8.20 0.22
N ARG A 230 24.24 -8.14 -0.60
CA ARG A 230 24.35 -8.27 -2.06
C ARG A 230 25.12 -7.12 -2.69
N ALA A 231 24.85 -5.89 -2.28
CA ALA A 231 25.57 -4.71 -2.76
C ALA A 231 27.05 -4.78 -2.39
N PHE A 232 27.37 -5.14 -1.14
CA PHE A 232 28.75 -5.35 -0.71
C PHE A 232 29.45 -6.45 -1.51
N ALA A 233 28.77 -7.56 -1.80
CA ALA A 233 29.32 -8.65 -2.62
C ALA A 233 29.77 -8.20 -4.02
N GLN A 234 29.09 -7.21 -4.61
CA GLN A 234 29.44 -6.68 -5.93
C GLN A 234 30.75 -5.87 -5.93
N VAL A 235 31.13 -5.29 -4.78
CA VAL A 235 32.25 -4.33 -4.68
C VAL A 235 33.39 -4.83 -3.78
N ALA A 236 33.18 -5.91 -3.03
CA ALA A 236 34.14 -6.41 -2.04
C ALA A 236 35.52 -6.72 -2.63
N ASP A 237 35.58 -7.29 -3.84
CA ASP A 237 36.84 -7.66 -4.50
C ASP A 237 37.65 -6.44 -4.97
N ALA A 238 36.96 -5.37 -5.36
CA ALA A 238 37.60 -4.10 -5.74
C ALA A 238 38.12 -3.32 -4.54
N HIS A 239 37.64 -3.65 -3.33
CA HIS A 239 37.94 -2.96 -2.08
C HIS A 239 38.35 -3.94 -0.97
N PRO A 240 39.48 -4.65 -1.13
CA PRO A 240 39.90 -5.77 -0.29
C PRO A 240 40.25 -5.39 1.15
N GLU A 241 40.35 -4.11 1.50
CA GLU A 241 40.54 -3.63 2.87
C GLU A 241 39.23 -3.44 3.67
N TRP A 242 38.07 -3.43 3.00
CA TRP A 242 36.80 -3.09 3.64
C TRP A 242 36.02 -4.26 4.25
N THR A 243 35.50 -4.14 5.47
CA THR A 243 34.60 -5.16 6.05
C THR A 243 33.22 -4.59 6.37
N LEU A 244 32.20 -5.45 6.42
CA LEU A 244 30.83 -5.10 6.77
C LEU A 244 30.45 -5.72 8.12
N ARG A 245 30.16 -4.89 9.12
CA ARG A 245 29.70 -5.29 10.44
C ARG A 245 28.24 -4.94 10.63
N ILE A 246 27.43 -5.95 10.92
CA ILE A 246 25.99 -5.82 11.10
C ILE A 246 25.64 -6.14 12.56
N PHE A 247 25.10 -5.13 13.25
CA PHE A 247 24.62 -5.20 14.62
C PHE A 247 23.09 -5.28 14.68
N GLY A 248 22.59 -6.17 15.51
CA GLY A 248 21.16 -6.41 15.75
C GLY A 248 20.80 -7.89 15.77
N SER A 249 19.52 -8.17 16.03
CA SER A 249 18.97 -9.52 16.12
C SER A 249 17.64 -9.63 15.38
N GLY A 250 17.23 -10.84 15.02
CA GLY A 250 15.94 -11.10 14.39
C GLY A 250 15.84 -12.44 13.69
N HIS A 251 14.62 -12.84 13.35
CA HIS A 251 14.31 -14.17 12.80
C HIS A 251 14.97 -14.47 11.44
N ARG A 252 15.47 -13.46 10.69
CA ARG A 252 16.17 -13.67 9.41
C ARG A 252 17.66 -14.00 9.56
N GLU A 253 18.23 -14.00 10.76
CA GLU A 253 19.68 -14.21 10.95
C GLU A 253 20.21 -15.46 10.22
N ARG A 254 19.54 -16.62 10.35
CA ARG A 254 19.94 -17.87 9.66
C ARG A 254 19.90 -17.73 8.12
N HIS A 255 18.98 -16.94 7.59
CA HIS A 255 18.92 -16.68 6.15
C HIS A 255 20.07 -15.77 5.70
N LEU A 256 20.39 -14.73 6.49
CA LEU A 256 21.48 -13.81 6.19
C LEU A 256 22.85 -14.51 6.26
N ARG A 257 23.09 -15.40 7.24
CA ARG A 257 24.32 -16.22 7.30
C ARG A 257 24.52 -17.05 6.03
N ARG A 258 23.47 -17.75 5.58
CA ARG A 258 23.51 -18.51 4.31
C ARG A 258 23.78 -17.62 3.09
N LEU A 259 23.31 -16.38 3.10
CA LEU A 259 23.57 -15.42 2.02
C LEU A 259 25.04 -15.00 1.99
N VAL A 260 25.63 -14.72 3.16
CA VAL A 260 27.07 -14.44 3.31
C VAL A 260 27.91 -15.61 2.81
N ASP A 261 27.58 -16.84 3.24
CA ASP A 261 28.26 -18.06 2.82
C ASP A 261 28.16 -18.28 1.30
N GLY A 262 26.97 -18.04 0.73
CA GLY A 262 26.71 -18.18 -0.70
C GLY A 262 27.51 -17.23 -1.60
N PHE A 263 27.89 -16.06 -1.08
CA PHE A 263 28.80 -15.12 -1.75
C PHE A 263 30.28 -15.31 -1.36
N GLY A 264 30.60 -16.27 -0.48
CA GLY A 264 31.98 -16.48 -0.02
C GLY A 264 32.52 -15.40 0.93
N LEU A 265 31.65 -14.54 1.50
CA LEU A 265 32.04 -13.35 2.27
C LEU A 265 32.27 -13.59 3.78
N HIS A 266 32.48 -14.83 4.18
CA HIS A 266 32.61 -15.24 5.59
C HIS A 266 33.68 -14.48 6.39
N ASP A 267 34.79 -14.10 5.76
CA ASP A 267 35.88 -13.32 6.40
C ASP A 267 35.67 -11.79 6.30
N ARG A 268 34.54 -11.36 5.71
CA ARG A 268 34.31 -9.98 5.28
C ARG A 268 33.01 -9.38 5.80
N VAL A 269 32.03 -10.22 6.13
CA VAL A 269 30.72 -9.82 6.66
C VAL A 269 30.48 -10.47 8.02
N GLU A 270 30.37 -9.66 9.06
CA GLU A 270 30.18 -10.10 10.45
C GLU A 270 28.75 -9.78 10.93
N LEU A 271 28.00 -10.81 11.35
CA LEU A 271 26.72 -10.65 12.07
C LEU A 271 26.98 -10.75 13.58
N LEU A 272 27.02 -9.61 14.27
CA LEU A 272 27.58 -9.47 15.63
C LEU A 272 26.55 -9.48 16.76
N GLY A 273 25.25 -9.61 16.45
CA GLY A 273 24.19 -9.56 17.44
C GLY A 273 23.91 -8.14 17.95
N PRO A 274 23.03 -7.98 18.96
CA PRO A 274 22.69 -6.67 19.50
C PRO A 274 23.86 -6.06 20.29
N CYS A 275 24.08 -4.75 20.16
CA CYS A 275 25.12 -3.99 20.87
C CYS A 275 24.48 -2.91 21.75
N GLN A 276 24.99 -2.74 22.98
CA GLN A 276 24.54 -1.67 23.89
C GLN A 276 25.33 -0.37 23.72
N ASP A 277 26.60 -0.46 23.31
CA ASP A 277 27.48 0.70 23.10
C ASP A 277 27.73 0.91 21.60
N MET A 278 26.68 1.36 20.90
CA MET A 278 26.80 1.71 19.49
C MET A 278 27.74 2.89 19.26
N ALA A 279 27.95 3.78 20.24
CA ALA A 279 28.88 4.90 20.10
C ALA A 279 30.32 4.42 19.86
N ALA A 280 30.77 3.40 20.60
CA ALA A 280 32.08 2.78 20.39
C ALA A 280 32.20 2.09 19.01
N GLU A 281 31.11 1.53 18.49
CA GLU A 281 31.11 0.89 17.17
C GLU A 281 31.06 1.90 16.03
N TRP A 282 30.31 2.99 16.17
CA TRP A 282 30.32 4.12 15.22
C TRP A 282 31.69 4.79 15.16
N ALA A 283 32.41 4.90 16.29
CA ALA A 283 33.77 5.43 16.31
C ALA A 283 34.76 4.62 15.46
N LYS A 284 34.44 3.33 15.20
CA LYS A 284 35.24 2.43 14.35
C LYS A 284 34.75 2.39 12.91
N ALA A 285 33.68 3.10 12.56
CA ALA A 285 33.09 3.05 11.23
C ALA A 285 33.76 4.06 10.28
N GLY A 286 33.99 3.64 9.05
CA GLY A 286 34.28 4.54 7.93
C GLY A 286 33.02 4.93 7.14
N LEU A 287 32.00 4.06 7.17
CA LEU A 287 30.76 4.21 6.43
C LEU A 287 29.60 3.60 7.22
N SER A 288 28.40 4.18 7.09
CA SER A 288 27.16 3.63 7.62
C SER A 288 26.22 3.20 6.49
N LEU A 289 25.52 2.07 6.66
CA LEU A 289 24.47 1.62 5.73
C LEU A 289 23.09 1.56 6.38
N MET A 290 22.07 1.99 5.63
CA MET A 290 20.67 1.76 5.97
C MET A 290 19.84 1.37 4.74
N THR A 291 19.41 0.10 4.69
CA THR A 291 18.66 -0.45 3.55
C THR A 291 17.18 -0.69 3.85
N ALA A 292 16.62 -0.07 4.89
CA ALA A 292 15.21 -0.24 5.21
C ALA A 292 14.34 0.23 4.04
N GLY A 293 13.43 -0.63 3.56
CA GLY A 293 12.81 -0.42 2.25
C GLY A 293 11.56 0.46 2.23
N HIS A 294 10.78 0.49 3.33
CA HIS A 294 9.43 1.10 3.26
C HIS A 294 8.88 1.67 4.58
N ASN A 295 9.49 1.36 5.73
CA ASN A 295 8.90 1.57 7.07
C ASN A 295 9.86 2.28 8.03
N GLU A 296 10.31 3.48 7.65
CA GLU A 296 11.07 4.39 8.49
C GLU A 296 10.36 5.75 8.53
N ALA A 297 10.17 6.32 9.72
CA ALA A 297 9.66 7.68 9.86
C ALA A 297 10.79 8.69 10.05
N PHE A 298 11.71 8.40 10.97
CA PHE A 298 12.87 9.25 11.26
C PHE A 298 13.97 8.40 11.94
N PRO A 299 14.74 7.63 11.15
CA PRO A 299 15.60 6.56 11.65
C PRO A 299 16.75 7.12 12.50
N LEU A 300 16.72 6.85 13.81
CA LEU A 300 17.74 7.30 14.77
C LEU A 300 19.15 6.89 14.34
N VAL A 301 19.31 5.68 13.81
CA VAL A 301 20.60 5.14 13.34
C VAL A 301 21.33 6.08 12.37
N LEU A 302 20.61 6.87 11.57
CA LEU A 302 21.22 7.86 10.69
C LEU A 302 21.72 9.08 11.47
N LEU A 303 20.96 9.56 12.46
CA LEU A 303 21.40 10.62 13.37
C LEU A 303 22.65 10.20 14.15
N GLU A 304 22.67 8.96 14.66
CA GLU A 304 23.79 8.40 15.42
C GLU A 304 25.08 8.37 14.58
N ALA A 305 24.99 7.80 13.37
CA ALA A 305 26.13 7.72 12.44
C ALA A 305 26.66 9.11 12.10
N LEU A 306 25.79 10.05 11.72
CA LEU A 306 26.20 11.42 11.39
C LEU A 306 26.80 12.15 12.62
N ALA A 307 26.26 11.92 13.82
CA ALA A 307 26.77 12.52 15.07
C ALA A 307 28.16 12.00 15.46
N ALA A 308 28.43 10.73 15.14
CA ALA A 308 29.76 10.11 15.25
C ALA A 308 30.73 10.56 14.15
N GLY A 309 30.27 11.29 13.14
CA GLY A 309 31.07 11.73 11.98
C GLY A 309 31.27 10.64 10.94
N VAL A 310 30.27 9.77 10.76
CA VAL A 310 30.29 8.67 9.81
C VAL A 310 29.35 9.03 8.65
N PRO A 311 29.85 9.13 7.41
CA PRO A 311 29.02 9.29 6.22
C PRO A 311 28.04 8.12 6.06
N VAL A 312 26.86 8.40 5.51
CA VAL A 312 25.78 7.43 5.36
C VAL A 312 25.54 7.10 3.90
N VAL A 313 25.29 5.82 3.58
CA VAL A 313 24.55 5.44 2.36
C VAL A 313 23.22 4.82 2.77
N ALA A 314 22.11 5.38 2.30
CA ALA A 314 20.78 4.94 2.70
C ALA A 314 19.79 4.89 1.54
N TYR A 315 18.80 3.99 1.64
CA TYR A 315 17.64 4.08 0.78
C TYR A 315 16.80 5.32 1.09
N ASP A 316 16.37 6.04 0.05
CA ASP A 316 15.43 7.14 0.15
C ASP A 316 14.00 6.62 0.15
N VAL A 317 13.46 6.39 1.34
CA VAL A 317 12.07 5.94 1.51
C VAL A 317 11.16 7.11 1.81
N LEU A 318 9.85 6.86 1.73
CA LEU A 318 8.79 7.87 1.79
C LEU A 318 8.94 8.97 2.87
N THR A 319 9.49 8.66 4.04
CA THR A 319 9.72 9.62 5.14
C THR A 319 11.04 9.29 5.85
N GLY A 320 11.77 10.31 6.33
CA GLY A 320 12.93 10.11 7.22
C GLY A 320 14.30 10.29 6.58
N PRO A 321 14.81 9.38 5.73
CA PRO A 321 16.19 9.44 5.23
C PRO A 321 16.56 10.76 4.54
N ALA A 322 15.78 11.21 3.55
CA ALA A 322 16.00 12.50 2.89
C ALA A 322 15.81 13.74 3.79
N GLU A 323 15.22 13.58 4.98
CA GLU A 323 15.12 14.67 5.95
C GLU A 323 16.37 14.77 6.83
N ILE A 324 17.05 13.63 7.02
CA ILE A 324 18.25 13.52 7.85
C ILE A 324 19.52 13.71 7.00
N VAL A 325 19.66 12.95 5.92
CA VAL A 325 20.86 12.90 5.07
C VAL A 325 20.78 13.97 3.98
N ARG A 326 21.84 14.78 3.88
CA ARG A 326 22.03 15.74 2.78
C ARG A 326 22.86 15.03 1.70
N HIS A 327 22.18 14.63 0.63
CA HIS A 327 22.79 13.94 -0.49
C HIS A 327 24.02 14.71 -1.02
N ARG A 328 25.13 14.00 -1.20
CA ARG A 328 26.44 14.52 -1.63
C ARG A 328 27.04 15.62 -0.75
N VAL A 329 26.59 15.70 0.50
CA VAL A 329 27.15 16.60 1.51
C VAL A 329 27.63 15.82 2.71
N ASP A 330 26.77 14.96 3.28
CA ASP A 330 27.12 14.11 4.43
C ASP A 330 26.76 12.63 4.24
N GLY A 331 26.29 12.28 3.05
CA GLY A 331 25.96 10.92 2.66
C GLY A 331 25.40 10.82 1.25
N LEU A 332 25.08 9.61 0.84
CA LEU A 332 24.45 9.27 -0.44
C LEU A 332 23.08 8.63 -0.18
N LEU A 333 22.12 9.03 -1.00
CA LEU A 333 20.76 8.49 -1.00
C LEU A 333 20.58 7.71 -2.29
N VAL A 334 19.90 6.58 -2.20
CA VAL A 334 19.68 5.64 -3.31
C VAL A 334 18.20 5.26 -3.35
N PRO A 335 17.57 5.11 -4.52
CA PRO A 335 16.19 4.62 -4.59
C PRO A 335 16.01 3.25 -3.93
N PRO A 336 14.88 3.01 -3.24
CA PRO A 336 14.68 1.81 -2.45
C PRO A 336 14.61 0.56 -3.32
N GLY A 337 15.40 -0.46 -2.96
CA GLY A 337 15.44 -1.74 -3.67
C GLY A 337 16.47 -1.82 -4.80
N GLN A 338 17.10 -0.72 -5.19
CA GLN A 338 18.15 -0.68 -6.20
C GLN A 338 19.48 -1.14 -5.60
N VAL A 339 19.76 -2.44 -5.66
CA VAL A 339 20.97 -3.05 -5.09
C VAL A 339 22.23 -2.61 -5.83
N ASP A 340 22.16 -2.49 -7.16
CA ASP A 340 23.33 -2.12 -7.97
C ASP A 340 23.73 -0.66 -7.73
N GLU A 341 22.77 0.25 -7.60
CA GLU A 341 23.05 1.65 -7.24
C GLU A 341 23.56 1.79 -5.80
N LEU A 342 23.07 0.95 -4.89
CA LEU A 342 23.61 0.88 -3.54
C LEU A 342 25.08 0.48 -3.57
N ALA A 343 25.45 -0.49 -4.41
CA ALA A 343 26.83 -0.93 -4.59
C ALA A 343 27.70 0.19 -5.18
N VAL A 344 27.20 0.91 -6.20
CA VAL A 344 27.91 2.07 -6.79
C VAL A 344 28.14 3.16 -5.74
N ALA A 345 27.13 3.54 -4.97
CA ALA A 345 27.26 4.55 -3.91
C ALA A 345 28.23 4.12 -2.81
N MET A 346 28.26 2.82 -2.47
CA MET A 346 29.26 2.26 -1.57
C MET A 346 30.67 2.39 -2.14
N ALA A 347 30.88 1.93 -3.37
CA ALA A 347 32.19 1.98 -4.04
C ALA A 347 32.73 3.41 -4.15
N GLU A 348 31.88 4.39 -4.44
CA GLU A 348 32.25 5.81 -4.51
C GLU A 348 32.91 6.29 -3.20
N LEU A 349 32.26 6.06 -2.05
CA LEU A 349 32.82 6.46 -0.75
C LEU A 349 33.95 5.54 -0.27
N MET A 350 33.97 4.28 -0.70
CA MET A 350 35.04 3.34 -0.37
C MET A 350 36.36 3.65 -1.11
N GLY A 351 36.24 4.15 -2.35
CA GLY A 351 37.35 4.46 -3.24
C GLY A 351 37.92 5.88 -3.09
N ASP A 352 37.14 6.84 -2.59
CA ASP A 352 37.57 8.23 -2.42
C ASP A 352 37.67 8.64 -0.94
N ASP A 353 38.91 8.64 -0.42
CA ASP A 353 39.20 9.01 0.96
C ASP A 353 39.01 10.51 1.24
N GLU A 354 39.22 11.38 0.26
CA GLU A 354 39.06 12.83 0.43
C GLU A 354 37.57 13.18 0.52
N MET A 355 36.77 12.65 -0.42
CA MET A 355 35.32 12.80 -0.40
C MET A 355 34.72 12.27 0.90
N ARG A 356 35.11 11.06 1.32
CA ARG A 356 34.59 10.45 2.56
C ARG A 356 34.93 11.28 3.79
N ARG A 357 36.14 11.87 3.88
CA ARG A 357 36.51 12.77 4.97
C ARG A 357 35.74 14.08 4.94
N GLY A 358 35.53 14.67 3.76
CA GLY A 358 34.69 15.86 3.59
C GLY A 358 33.26 15.62 4.08
N TYR A 359 32.68 14.46 3.73
CA TYR A 359 31.34 14.10 4.20
C TYR A 359 31.31 13.83 5.70
N ALA A 360 32.35 13.22 6.27
CA ALA A 360 32.47 12.98 7.71
C ALA A 360 32.50 14.29 8.51
N GLU A 361 33.18 15.32 8.00
CA GLU A 361 33.21 16.66 8.59
C GLU A 361 31.85 17.35 8.49
N ALA A 362 31.25 17.36 7.30
CA ALA A 362 29.95 17.96 7.06
C ALA A 362 28.82 17.29 7.88
N ALA A 363 28.88 15.96 8.04
CA ALA A 363 27.94 15.18 8.85
C ALA A 363 27.87 15.72 10.28
N ARG A 364 29.04 15.96 10.88
CA ARG A 364 29.16 16.40 12.28
C ARG A 364 28.51 17.76 12.50
N GLU A 365 28.75 18.71 11.63
CA GLU A 365 28.22 20.07 11.79
C GLU A 365 26.72 20.10 11.47
N GLY A 366 26.34 19.46 10.37
CA GLY A 366 24.98 19.54 9.87
C GLY A 366 23.94 18.81 10.69
N VAL A 367 24.31 17.71 11.38
CA VAL A 367 23.33 16.96 12.19
C VAL A 367 22.96 17.72 13.47
N TYR A 368 23.94 18.24 14.21
CA TYR A 368 23.69 19.00 15.43
C TYR A 368 23.05 20.36 15.14
N ALA A 369 23.39 21.02 14.03
CA ALA A 369 22.75 22.28 13.65
C ALA A 369 21.24 22.15 13.35
N ARG A 370 20.75 20.94 13.03
CA ARG A 370 19.35 20.70 12.66
C ARG A 370 18.56 19.93 13.72
N PHE A 371 19.23 19.06 14.46
CA PHE A 371 18.59 18.05 15.32
C PHE A 371 19.21 17.98 16.71
N SER A 372 19.87 19.06 17.19
CA SER A 372 20.37 19.09 18.56
C SER A 372 19.23 18.85 19.56
N SER A 373 19.54 18.13 20.64
CA SER A 373 18.59 17.90 21.72
C SER A 373 18.08 19.21 22.33
N ALA A 374 18.92 20.25 22.39
CA ALA A 374 18.53 21.56 22.88
C ALA A 374 17.44 22.21 22.02
N ASP A 375 17.62 22.24 20.70
CA ASP A 375 16.65 22.85 19.77
C ASP A 375 15.35 22.06 19.68
N VAL A 376 15.45 20.73 19.63
CA VAL A 376 14.27 19.85 19.62
C VAL A 376 13.49 19.97 20.92
N THR A 377 14.18 20.02 22.06
CA THR A 377 13.54 20.23 23.38
C THR A 377 12.82 21.57 23.45
N ALA A 378 13.41 22.64 22.93
CA ALA A 378 12.78 23.97 22.91
C ALA A 378 11.45 23.96 22.13
N ARG A 379 11.36 23.23 21.01
CA ARG A 379 10.11 23.07 20.24
C ARG A 379 9.04 22.33 21.04
N TRP A 380 9.43 21.32 21.82
CA TRP A 380 8.51 20.61 22.72
C TRP A 380 8.02 21.50 23.87
N GLU A 381 8.93 22.25 24.50
CA GLU A 381 8.58 23.20 25.56
C GLU A 381 7.60 24.26 25.07
N GLU A 382 7.82 24.81 23.87
CA GLU A 382 6.91 25.77 23.24
C GLU A 382 5.52 25.18 23.03
N LEU A 383 5.44 23.97 22.45
CA LEU A 383 4.17 23.27 22.23
C LEU A 383 3.45 23.02 23.55
N TYR A 384 4.11 22.42 24.53
CA TYR A 384 3.49 22.09 25.82
C TYR A 384 3.05 23.33 26.59
N THR A 385 3.89 24.37 26.64
CA THR A 385 3.54 25.64 27.29
C THR A 385 2.27 26.23 26.68
N ARG A 386 2.17 26.24 25.35
CA ARG A 386 1.02 26.76 24.62
C ARG A 386 -0.25 25.95 24.87
N LEU A 387 -0.16 24.62 24.85
CA LEU A 387 -1.30 23.74 25.10
C LEU A 387 -1.78 23.82 26.56
N VAL A 388 -0.85 23.83 27.53
CA VAL A 388 -1.17 23.94 28.96
C VAL A 388 -1.80 25.30 29.28
N ALA A 389 -1.32 26.40 28.69
CA ALA A 389 -1.93 27.72 28.83
C ALA A 389 -3.37 27.78 28.27
N GLY A 390 -3.73 26.90 27.34
CA GLY A 390 -5.07 26.74 26.78
C GLY A 390 -5.98 25.76 27.52
N ARG A 391 -5.45 25.00 28.49
CA ARG A 391 -6.09 23.84 29.13
C ARG A 391 -7.46 24.13 29.72
N ASP A 392 -7.57 25.25 30.44
CA ASP A 392 -8.76 25.60 31.23
C ASP A 392 -9.73 26.50 30.44
N ARG A 393 -9.47 26.75 29.14
CA ARG A 393 -10.35 27.55 28.28
C ARG A 393 -11.59 26.74 27.89
N PRO A 394 -12.82 27.29 28.04
CA PRO A 394 -14.04 26.61 27.60
C PRO A 394 -14.01 26.19 26.12
N GLY A 395 -13.30 26.95 25.28
CA GLY A 395 -13.16 26.66 23.85
C GLY A 395 -12.40 25.36 23.53
N ARG A 396 -11.54 24.86 24.42
CA ARG A 396 -10.76 23.63 24.21
C ARG A 396 -11.67 22.40 24.10
N LEU A 397 -12.47 22.16 25.14
CA LEU A 397 -13.39 21.01 25.18
C LEU A 397 -14.51 21.15 24.14
N ARG A 398 -14.97 22.37 23.88
CA ARG A 398 -15.93 22.63 22.80
C ARG A 398 -15.34 22.29 21.43
N GLY A 399 -14.12 22.74 21.12
CA GLY A 399 -13.45 22.39 19.86
C GLY A 399 -13.22 20.89 19.70
N ARG A 400 -12.87 20.18 20.79
CA ARG A 400 -12.79 18.70 20.80
C ARG A 400 -14.14 18.07 20.47
N ALA A 401 -15.22 18.54 21.10
CA ALA A 401 -16.57 18.06 20.86
C ALA A 401 -17.04 18.33 19.42
N ASP A 402 -16.76 19.52 18.88
CA ASP A 402 -17.11 19.91 17.52
C ASP A 402 -16.41 19.00 16.49
N ARG A 403 -15.11 18.69 16.68
CA ARG A 403 -14.39 17.74 15.81
C ARG A 403 -14.92 16.32 15.90
N VAL A 404 -15.26 15.84 17.11
CA VAL A 404 -15.86 14.53 17.30
C VAL A 404 -17.25 14.46 16.65
N ALA A 405 -18.07 15.50 16.81
CA ALA A 405 -19.40 15.57 16.20
C ALA A 405 -19.33 15.61 14.68
N LEU A 406 -18.39 16.38 14.12
CA LEU A 406 -18.10 16.36 12.68
C LEU A 406 -17.63 14.98 12.22
N GLY A 407 -16.87 14.29 13.08
CA GLY A 407 -16.43 12.94 12.82
C GLY A 407 -17.56 11.94 12.72
N VAL A 408 -18.48 11.99 13.68
CA VAL A 408 -19.71 11.20 13.69
C VAL A 408 -20.60 11.51 12.48
N ALA A 409 -20.81 12.79 12.18
CA ALA A 409 -21.60 13.24 11.02
C ALA A 409 -21.02 12.80 9.66
N SER A 410 -19.72 12.47 9.62
CA SER A 410 -19.03 11.96 8.43
C SER A 410 -18.91 10.42 8.42
N GLY A 411 -19.76 9.70 9.15
CA GLY A 411 -19.73 8.24 9.21
C GLY A 411 -18.87 7.68 10.36
N GLY A 412 -18.82 8.36 11.50
CA GLY A 412 -18.18 7.86 12.73
C GLY A 412 -16.68 8.17 12.85
N SER A 413 -15.94 8.18 11.75
CA SER A 413 -14.48 8.38 11.77
C SER A 413 -14.04 9.84 11.59
N GLY A 414 -14.86 10.67 10.91
CA GLY A 414 -14.40 11.99 10.46
C GLY A 414 -13.31 11.99 9.41
N PHE A 415 -12.94 10.79 8.99
CA PHE A 415 -11.76 10.52 8.23
C PHE A 415 -12.14 10.40 6.75
N ARG A 416 -11.37 11.11 5.92
CA ARG A 416 -11.39 10.91 4.47
C ARG A 416 -10.10 10.20 4.12
N PRO A 417 -10.11 8.88 3.87
CA PRO A 417 -8.91 8.17 3.48
C PRO A 417 -8.35 8.81 2.22
N THR A 418 -7.29 9.60 2.37
CA THR A 418 -6.58 10.14 1.22
C THR A 418 -5.58 9.11 0.75
N ALA A 419 -5.36 9.05 -0.56
CA ALA A 419 -4.35 8.18 -1.13
C ALA A 419 -2.98 8.44 -0.46
N PRO A 420 -2.02 7.52 -0.50
CA PRO A 420 -0.65 7.82 -0.08
C PRO A 420 0.01 8.86 -0.99
N HIS A 421 1.17 9.36 -0.55
CA HIS A 421 2.06 10.21 -1.33
C HIS A 421 2.48 9.56 -2.65
N THR A 422 2.62 10.37 -3.70
CA THR A 422 3.17 9.96 -5.01
C THR A 422 4.61 10.44 -5.23
N PHE A 423 5.23 11.03 -4.20
CA PHE A 423 6.55 11.65 -4.26
C PHE A 423 7.44 11.09 -3.15
N ASP A 424 8.72 10.84 -3.48
CA ASP A 424 9.69 10.28 -2.53
C ASP A 424 10.48 11.36 -1.76
N ALA A 425 10.57 12.60 -2.28
CA ALA A 425 11.34 13.70 -1.68
C ALA A 425 10.50 14.97 -1.36
N ALA A 426 10.88 15.71 -0.32
CA ALA A 426 10.28 16.98 0.08
C ALA A 426 10.78 18.11 -0.83
N ALA A 427 9.92 19.09 -1.13
CA ALA A 427 10.32 20.27 -1.88
C ALA A 427 11.42 21.04 -1.15
N ALA A 428 12.46 21.46 -1.87
CA ALA A 428 13.35 22.50 -1.39
C ALA A 428 12.57 23.82 -1.22
N ALA A 429 13.01 24.70 -0.32
CA ALA A 429 12.27 25.92 0.02
C ALA A 429 12.02 26.84 -1.20
N ASP A 430 12.99 26.92 -2.10
CA ASP A 430 12.90 27.65 -3.36
C ASP A 430 11.93 26.99 -4.36
N GLU A 431 11.85 25.66 -4.34
CA GLU A 431 10.84 24.93 -5.13
C GLU A 431 9.43 25.20 -4.60
N HIS A 432 9.25 25.25 -3.28
CA HIS A 432 7.96 25.58 -2.67
C HIS A 432 7.49 27.00 -3.00
N ALA A 433 8.41 27.97 -2.95
CA ALA A 433 8.12 29.35 -3.36
C ALA A 433 7.68 29.41 -4.82
N ARG A 434 8.33 28.63 -5.70
CA ARG A 434 7.94 28.54 -7.10
C ARG A 434 6.58 27.86 -7.30
N GLU A 435 6.27 26.84 -6.51
CA GLU A 435 4.93 26.23 -6.49
C GLU A 435 3.85 27.23 -6.05
N ASP A 436 4.13 28.10 -5.08
CA ASP A 436 3.17 29.13 -4.65
C ASP A 436 2.87 30.14 -5.76
N GLU A 437 3.87 30.48 -6.58
CA GLU A 437 3.66 31.32 -7.78
C GLU A 437 2.78 30.63 -8.81
N ILE A 438 3.01 29.34 -9.09
CA ILE A 438 2.18 28.55 -10.02
C ILE A 438 0.75 28.45 -9.50
N LEU A 439 0.57 28.19 -8.21
CA LEU A 439 -0.74 28.11 -7.58
C LEU A 439 -1.47 29.45 -7.60
N ALA A 440 -0.78 30.56 -7.34
CA ALA A 440 -1.36 31.90 -7.41
C ALA A 440 -1.74 32.33 -8.83
N ALA A 441 -1.09 31.77 -9.85
CA ALA A 441 -1.38 32.02 -11.26
C ALA A 441 -2.52 31.13 -11.82
N ASP A 442 -2.99 30.10 -11.09
CA ASP A 442 -4.07 29.23 -11.54
C ASP A 442 -5.44 29.92 -11.44
N GLU A 443 -5.91 30.47 -12.55
CA GLU A 443 -7.26 31.06 -12.64
C GLU A 443 -8.39 30.02 -12.60
N SER A 444 -8.09 28.74 -12.90
CA SER A 444 -9.11 27.68 -12.94
C SER A 444 -9.57 27.23 -11.56
N GLY A 445 -8.76 27.50 -10.53
CA GLY A 445 -8.95 26.98 -9.17
C GLY A 445 -8.84 25.46 -9.07
N ARG A 446 -8.37 24.77 -10.11
CA ARG A 446 -8.24 23.31 -10.14
C ARG A 446 -6.93 22.85 -9.53
N VAL A 447 -5.88 23.66 -9.60
CA VAL A 447 -4.59 23.34 -8.97
C VAL A 447 -4.72 23.56 -7.48
N ILE A 448 -4.30 22.56 -6.71
CA ILE A 448 -4.26 22.61 -5.25
C ILE A 448 -2.91 22.15 -4.75
N ARG A 449 -2.58 22.53 -3.52
CA ARG A 449 -1.51 21.87 -2.78
C ARG A 449 -2.08 20.58 -2.17
N SER A 450 -1.62 19.43 -2.65
CA SER A 450 -1.90 18.11 -2.10
C SER A 450 -0.61 17.39 -1.70
N VAL A 451 -0.51 17.08 -0.41
CA VAL A 451 0.59 16.44 0.31
C VAL A 451 1.94 17.11 0.09
N GLY A 452 1.92 18.44 0.24
CA GLY A 452 3.11 19.28 0.15
C GLY A 452 3.50 19.69 -1.27
N ARG A 453 2.89 19.10 -2.32
CA ARG A 453 3.16 19.39 -3.74
C ARG A 453 1.91 19.88 -4.46
N LEU A 454 2.05 20.43 -5.68
CA LEU A 454 0.90 20.80 -6.50
C LEU A 454 0.30 19.58 -7.20
N ALA A 455 -1.02 19.54 -7.28
CA ALA A 455 -1.78 18.58 -8.05
C ALA A 455 -2.99 19.25 -8.70
N GLU A 456 -3.40 18.77 -9.87
CA GLU A 456 -4.66 19.20 -10.50
C GLU A 456 -5.82 18.35 -9.98
N ARG A 457 -6.95 18.99 -9.61
CA ARG A 457 -8.20 18.30 -9.26
C ARG A 457 -8.96 17.87 -10.51
N ARG A 458 -9.15 16.56 -10.68
CA ARG A 458 -9.94 15.96 -11.76
C ARG A 458 -10.68 14.70 -11.30
N ASP A 459 -11.96 14.62 -11.64
CA ASP A 459 -12.84 13.47 -11.34
C ASP A 459 -13.21 12.67 -12.61
N ASP A 460 -12.53 12.94 -13.73
CA ASP A 460 -12.87 12.46 -15.07
C ASP A 460 -11.74 11.67 -15.75
N ILE A 461 -10.62 11.42 -15.07
CA ILE A 461 -9.44 10.77 -15.66
C ILE A 461 -9.06 9.44 -14.97
N LEU A 462 -9.09 8.37 -15.76
CA LEU A 462 -8.67 7.04 -15.37
C LEU A 462 -7.14 6.89 -15.48
N ALA A 463 -6.56 5.96 -14.71
CA ALA A 463 -5.10 5.74 -14.69
C ALA A 463 -4.49 5.45 -16.08
N PRO A 464 -5.07 4.60 -16.96
CA PRO A 464 -4.52 4.39 -18.31
C PRO A 464 -4.47 5.68 -19.14
N ARG A 465 -5.51 6.52 -19.06
CA ARG A 465 -5.55 7.82 -19.76
C ARG A 465 -4.52 8.81 -19.21
N MET A 466 -4.18 8.70 -17.93
CA MET A 466 -3.12 9.52 -17.33
C MET A 466 -1.74 9.13 -17.87
N ALA A 467 -1.47 7.83 -18.03
CA ALA A 467 -0.22 7.36 -18.65
C ALA A 467 -0.07 7.83 -20.10
N GLU A 468 -1.15 7.73 -20.89
CA GLU A 468 -1.22 8.26 -22.26
C GLU A 468 -0.97 9.77 -22.30
N TRP A 469 -1.54 10.52 -21.35
CA TRP A 469 -1.36 11.97 -21.27
C TRP A 469 0.07 12.33 -20.89
N ASN A 470 0.69 11.66 -19.92
CA ASN A 470 2.10 11.88 -19.57
C ASN A 470 3.03 11.58 -20.75
N LEU A 471 2.78 10.50 -21.50
CA LEU A 471 3.52 10.18 -22.73
C LEU A 471 3.39 11.30 -23.76
N ARG A 472 2.17 11.74 -24.05
CA ARG A 472 1.91 12.83 -25.00
C ARG A 472 2.64 14.12 -24.61
N LEU A 473 2.55 14.49 -23.33
CA LEU A 473 3.17 15.68 -22.78
C LEU A 473 4.70 15.68 -22.96
N VAL A 474 5.35 14.53 -22.73
CA VAL A 474 6.80 14.38 -22.93
C VAL A 474 7.16 14.38 -24.41
N ALA A 475 6.43 13.63 -25.23
CA ALA A 475 6.67 13.57 -26.67
C ALA A 475 6.54 14.95 -27.33
N ASP A 476 5.47 15.70 -27.03
CA ASP A 476 5.26 17.06 -27.55
C ASP A 476 6.41 18.00 -27.15
N ALA A 477 6.91 17.88 -25.92
CA ALA A 477 8.05 18.68 -25.46
C ALA A 477 9.33 18.37 -26.25
N LEU A 478 9.66 17.08 -26.45
CA LEU A 478 10.85 16.66 -27.21
C LEU A 478 10.75 17.07 -28.69
N GLU A 479 9.59 16.85 -29.31
CA GLU A 479 9.33 17.22 -30.72
C GLU A 479 9.40 18.73 -30.93
N SER A 480 8.97 19.55 -29.96
CA SER A 480 9.02 21.01 -30.07
C SER A 480 10.42 21.59 -30.23
N GLN A 481 11.47 20.81 -29.94
CA GLN A 481 12.89 21.18 -30.09
C GLN A 481 13.66 20.20 -30.97
N ASP A 482 12.95 19.42 -31.81
CA ASP A 482 13.50 18.44 -32.73
C ASP A 482 14.47 17.46 -32.05
N VAL A 483 14.15 17.00 -30.83
CA VAL A 483 14.95 16.00 -30.10
C VAL A 483 14.52 14.61 -30.54
N PRO A 484 15.39 13.82 -31.21
CA PRO A 484 15.04 12.47 -31.64
C PRO A 484 14.83 11.54 -30.44
N TYR A 485 13.84 10.66 -30.54
CA TYR A 485 13.59 9.62 -29.56
C TYR A 485 13.01 8.36 -30.20
N VAL A 486 13.13 7.25 -29.47
CA VAL A 486 12.50 5.96 -29.79
C VAL A 486 11.63 5.53 -28.62
N MET A 487 10.37 5.26 -28.86
CA MET A 487 9.51 4.63 -27.86
C MET A 487 9.94 3.18 -27.65
N VAL A 488 10.25 2.82 -26.40
CA VAL A 488 10.61 1.46 -26.00
C VAL A 488 9.37 0.77 -25.44
N ARG A 489 9.03 -0.40 -26.01
CA ARG A 489 7.95 -1.23 -25.49
C ARG A 489 8.35 -1.86 -24.16
N THR A 490 7.61 -1.56 -23.10
CA THR A 490 7.82 -2.08 -21.74
C THR A 490 6.80 -3.17 -21.39
N PRO A 491 7.16 -4.20 -20.61
CA PRO A 491 6.18 -5.13 -20.05
C PRO A 491 5.26 -4.41 -19.04
N GLY A 492 3.97 -4.75 -18.98
CA GLY A 492 3.08 -4.30 -17.90
C GLY A 492 2.19 -3.08 -18.18
N GLY A 493 2.31 -2.45 -19.35
CA GLY A 493 1.22 -1.72 -20.03
C GLY A 493 0.76 -0.35 -19.50
N THR A 494 1.22 0.15 -18.34
CA THR A 494 0.70 1.43 -17.80
C THR A 494 1.72 2.57 -17.71
N ALA A 495 2.99 2.35 -18.01
CA ALA A 495 3.99 3.42 -18.05
C ALA A 495 4.83 3.26 -19.33
N HIS A 496 5.16 4.38 -19.96
CA HIS A 496 5.85 4.42 -21.25
C HIS A 496 7.28 4.90 -21.09
N THR A 497 8.17 4.41 -21.95
CA THR A 497 9.58 4.79 -21.94
C THR A 497 9.99 5.32 -23.32
N LEU A 498 10.62 6.48 -23.36
CA LEU A 498 11.27 7.05 -24.53
C LEU A 498 12.78 6.97 -24.34
N ALA A 499 13.48 6.35 -25.28
CA ALA A 499 14.92 6.33 -25.36
C ALA A 499 15.41 7.53 -26.17
N VAL A 500 16.30 8.31 -25.57
CA VAL A 500 17.00 9.44 -26.18
C VAL A 500 18.50 9.15 -26.13
N ALA A 501 19.22 9.47 -27.20
CA ALA A 501 20.68 9.33 -27.21
C ALA A 501 21.29 10.24 -26.13
N ASP A 502 22.30 9.73 -25.41
CA ASP A 502 22.91 10.50 -24.31
C ASP A 502 23.50 11.85 -24.77
N ASP A 503 24.00 11.91 -26.01
CA ASP A 503 24.50 13.14 -26.65
C ASP A 503 23.42 14.23 -26.75
N ASP A 504 22.14 13.86 -26.82
CA ASP A 504 20.99 14.77 -26.88
C ASP A 504 20.40 15.09 -25.50
N ARG A 505 20.94 14.51 -24.41
CA ARG A 505 20.44 14.72 -23.04
C ARG A 505 20.25 16.21 -22.67
N PRO A 506 21.23 17.11 -22.89
CA PRO A 506 21.03 18.53 -22.55
C PRO A 506 19.90 19.18 -23.35
N ARG A 507 19.73 18.81 -24.63
CA ARG A 507 18.65 19.32 -25.48
C ARG A 507 17.28 18.82 -24.99
N ALA A 508 17.19 17.54 -24.64
CA ALA A 508 15.99 16.92 -24.11
C ALA A 508 15.53 17.57 -22.80
N LEU A 509 16.45 17.74 -21.83
CA LEU A 509 16.15 18.37 -20.54
C LEU A 509 15.69 19.82 -20.70
N LYS A 510 16.36 20.58 -21.58
CA LYS A 510 15.96 21.95 -21.92
C LYS A 510 14.59 22.02 -22.60
N ALA A 511 14.29 21.09 -23.50
CA ALA A 511 13.02 20.99 -24.20
C ALA A 511 11.86 20.74 -23.20
N LEU A 512 12.04 19.76 -22.31
CA LEU A 512 11.11 19.46 -21.22
C LEU A 512 10.93 20.66 -20.30
N ALA A 513 12.03 21.29 -19.86
CA ALA A 513 11.99 22.44 -18.97
C ALA A 513 11.27 23.65 -19.59
N GLY A 514 11.50 23.90 -20.88
CA GLY A 514 10.89 24.99 -21.62
C GLY A 514 9.39 24.79 -21.86
N ALA A 515 9.00 23.61 -22.35
CA ALA A 515 7.61 23.30 -22.69
C ALA A 515 6.70 23.20 -21.45
N LEU A 516 7.25 22.81 -20.30
CA LEU A 516 6.51 22.54 -19.07
C LEU A 516 6.61 23.69 -18.05
N ARG A 517 7.19 24.82 -18.44
CA ARG A 517 7.34 26.01 -17.59
C ARG A 517 5.99 26.52 -17.08
N GLY A 518 5.92 26.79 -15.78
CA GLY A 518 4.73 27.32 -15.10
C GLY A 518 3.58 26.31 -14.95
N GLN A 519 3.80 25.03 -15.27
CA GLN A 519 2.80 23.99 -15.10
C GLN A 519 3.10 23.14 -13.85
N PRO A 520 2.08 22.60 -13.15
CA PRO A 520 2.27 21.66 -12.05
C PRO A 520 2.66 20.27 -12.59
N VAL A 521 3.79 20.19 -13.27
CA VAL A 521 4.35 18.97 -13.85
C VAL A 521 5.70 18.73 -13.23
N TYR A 522 5.96 17.47 -12.87
CA TYR A 522 7.12 17.08 -12.09
C TYR A 522 7.93 16.03 -12.83
N ALA A 523 9.20 15.91 -12.44
CA ALA A 523 10.12 14.90 -12.93
C ALA A 523 10.81 14.23 -11.75
N GLU A 524 10.64 12.91 -11.61
CA GLU A 524 11.46 12.09 -10.73
C GLU A 524 12.80 11.83 -11.43
N LEU A 525 13.89 12.17 -10.75
CA LEU A 525 15.24 11.98 -11.26
C LEU A 525 15.64 10.52 -11.11
N VAL A 526 15.98 9.88 -12.23
CA VAL A 526 16.46 8.50 -12.25
C VAL A 526 17.98 8.53 -12.26
N ASN A 527 18.55 7.98 -11.19
CA ASN A 527 19.98 7.83 -10.94
C ASN A 527 20.77 9.12 -11.21
N PRO A 528 20.39 10.24 -10.57
CA PRO A 528 21.14 11.48 -10.72
C PRO A 528 22.56 11.32 -10.17
N ARG A 529 23.54 11.79 -10.94
CA ARG A 529 24.92 11.88 -10.47
C ARG A 529 25.13 13.14 -9.66
N ASP A 530 24.72 14.31 -10.14
CA ASP A 530 25.10 15.58 -9.48
C ASP A 530 23.99 16.17 -8.59
N ALA A 531 22.84 15.50 -8.48
CA ALA A 531 21.67 15.96 -7.73
C ALA A 531 21.15 14.88 -6.78
N ALA A 532 20.42 15.28 -5.74
CA ALA A 532 19.73 14.34 -4.89
C ALA A 532 18.67 13.55 -5.70
N PRO A 533 18.57 12.21 -5.51
CA PRO A 533 17.38 11.49 -5.94
C PRO A 533 16.13 12.14 -5.36
N GLY A 534 15.04 12.08 -6.13
CA GLY A 534 13.79 12.68 -5.74
C GLY A 534 13.06 13.31 -6.92
N THR A 535 12.10 14.16 -6.59
CA THR A 535 11.22 14.78 -7.58
C THR A 535 11.36 16.29 -7.55
N VAL A 536 11.50 16.88 -8.74
CA VAL A 536 11.58 18.34 -8.96
C VAL A 536 10.47 18.81 -9.89
N LEU A 537 10.18 20.11 -9.91
CA LEU A 537 9.35 20.69 -10.98
C LEU A 537 10.05 20.49 -12.33
N ALA A 538 9.30 20.03 -13.34
CA ALA A 538 9.85 19.70 -14.66
C ALA A 538 10.50 20.91 -15.35
N GLU A 539 10.04 22.13 -15.04
CA GLU A 539 10.63 23.37 -15.54
C GLU A 539 12.08 23.63 -15.08
N ARG A 540 12.56 22.87 -14.08
CA ARG A 540 13.90 22.98 -13.52
C ARG A 540 14.89 21.96 -14.09
N LEU A 541 14.45 21.11 -15.02
CA LEU A 541 15.27 20.06 -15.60
C LEU A 541 16.53 20.55 -16.33
N ASP A 542 16.51 21.78 -16.88
CA ASP A 542 17.66 22.39 -17.57
C ASP A 542 18.87 22.61 -16.63
N ALA A 543 18.65 22.62 -15.31
CA ALA A 543 19.70 22.76 -14.31
C ALA A 543 20.16 21.42 -13.70
N ILE A 544 19.54 20.30 -14.08
CA ILE A 544 19.90 18.98 -13.56
C ILE A 544 21.06 18.43 -14.40
N GLY A 545 22.17 18.11 -13.72
CA GLY A 545 23.43 17.64 -14.31
C GLY A 545 23.34 16.25 -14.96
N ASP A 546 24.33 15.39 -14.72
CA ASP A 546 24.31 14.04 -15.29
C ASP A 546 23.31 13.12 -14.57
N LEU A 547 22.56 12.32 -15.33
CA LEU A 547 21.55 11.39 -14.83
C LEU A 547 21.18 10.33 -15.87
N ALA A 548 20.71 9.18 -15.43
CA ALA A 548 20.28 8.07 -16.28
C ALA A 548 18.96 8.35 -17.02
N GLY A 549 18.09 9.19 -16.45
CA GLY A 549 16.82 9.55 -17.06
C GLY A 549 15.89 10.31 -16.13
N VAL A 550 14.70 10.65 -16.61
CA VAL A 550 13.64 11.32 -15.83
C VAL A 550 12.32 10.60 -16.00
N LYS A 551 11.53 10.48 -14.93
CA LYS A 551 10.12 10.07 -15.03
C LYS A 551 9.25 11.32 -14.91
N VAL A 552 8.70 11.77 -16.03
CA VAL A 552 7.89 13.00 -16.09
C VAL A 552 6.42 12.65 -15.92
N PHE A 553 5.75 13.35 -15.01
CA PHE A 553 4.34 13.13 -14.73
C PHE A 553 3.63 14.40 -14.26
N LYS A 554 2.35 14.49 -14.57
CA LYS A 554 1.45 15.48 -14.01
C LYS A 554 0.67 14.88 -12.83
N PRO A 555 0.83 15.38 -11.59
CA PRO A 555 0.08 14.90 -10.44
C PRO A 555 -1.38 15.31 -10.56
N VAL A 556 -2.27 14.33 -10.39
CA VAL A 556 -3.71 14.54 -10.45
C VAL A 556 -4.35 13.87 -9.24
N THR A 557 -5.32 14.53 -8.62
CA THR A 557 -6.11 13.96 -7.53
C THR A 557 -7.59 14.18 -7.75
N THR A 558 -8.41 13.27 -7.23
CA THR A 558 -9.86 13.48 -7.22
C THR A 558 -10.25 14.54 -6.20
N THR A 559 -11.44 15.13 -6.35
CA THR A 559 -11.97 16.12 -5.41
C THR A 559 -12.09 15.56 -3.98
N THR A 560 -12.30 14.25 -3.86
CA THR A 560 -12.35 13.50 -2.59
C THR A 560 -10.99 13.21 -1.97
N LEU A 561 -9.88 13.45 -2.72
CA LEU A 561 -8.50 13.07 -2.37
C LEU A 561 -8.26 11.56 -2.19
N SER A 562 -9.25 10.72 -2.52
CA SER A 562 -9.20 9.27 -2.30
C SER A 562 -8.45 8.50 -3.38
N LEU A 563 -8.15 9.16 -4.51
CA LEU A 563 -7.30 8.64 -5.59
C LEU A 563 -6.30 9.73 -6.00
N ARG A 564 -5.05 9.32 -6.19
CA ARG A 564 -3.97 10.16 -6.73
C ARG A 564 -3.22 9.42 -7.82
N HIS A 565 -3.00 10.11 -8.93
CA HIS A 565 -2.13 9.70 -10.02
C HIS A 565 -0.81 10.47 -9.90
N GLY A 566 0.31 9.78 -10.07
CA GLY A 566 1.64 10.39 -9.96
C GLY A 566 2.72 9.57 -10.66
N ALA A 567 3.92 9.47 -10.07
CA ALA A 567 5.10 8.88 -10.71
C ALA A 567 4.91 7.46 -11.27
N GLY A 568 4.03 6.65 -10.66
CA GLY A 568 3.72 5.30 -11.16
C GLY A 568 3.10 5.23 -12.55
N LEU A 569 2.60 6.36 -13.08
CA LEU A 569 2.03 6.52 -14.42
C LEU A 569 2.85 7.49 -15.28
N ALA A 570 4.09 7.79 -14.88
CA ALA A 570 4.96 8.71 -15.58
C ALA A 570 5.40 8.19 -16.95
N CYS A 571 5.76 9.11 -17.84
CA CYS A 571 6.55 8.80 -19.01
C CYS A 571 8.03 8.92 -18.66
N THR A 572 8.77 7.82 -18.81
CA THR A 572 10.21 7.78 -18.57
C THR A 572 10.95 8.23 -19.81
N VAL A 573 11.88 9.16 -19.67
CA VAL A 573 12.89 9.49 -20.70
C VAL A 573 14.21 8.93 -20.21
N GLY A 574 14.74 7.91 -20.90
CA GLY A 574 16.07 7.37 -20.63
C GLY A 574 17.10 7.99 -21.54
N PHE A 575 18.28 8.28 -21.00
CA PHE A 575 19.44 8.76 -21.75
C PHE A 575 20.41 7.59 -21.97
N TRP A 576 20.54 7.18 -23.23
CA TRP A 576 21.19 5.95 -23.63
C TRP A 576 22.60 6.24 -24.15
N PRO A 577 23.65 5.93 -23.38
CA PRO A 577 25.02 6.14 -23.83
C PRO A 577 25.39 5.19 -24.96
N ARG A 578 26.26 5.66 -25.84
CA ARG A 578 26.81 4.83 -26.92
C ARG A 578 27.94 3.95 -26.38
N THR A 579 27.90 2.66 -26.69
CA THR A 579 28.98 1.71 -26.38
C THR A 579 30.17 1.93 -27.33
N PRO A 580 31.37 1.42 -26.98
CA PRO A 580 32.53 1.47 -27.88
C PRO A 580 32.26 0.84 -29.25
N GLU A 581 31.37 -0.16 -29.31
CA GLU A 581 30.95 -0.87 -30.52
C GLU A 581 29.89 -0.11 -31.32
N GLY A 582 29.41 1.03 -30.82
CA GLY A 582 28.45 1.92 -31.50
C GLY A 582 26.97 1.62 -31.20
N ALA A 583 26.67 0.61 -30.38
CA ALA A 583 25.31 0.35 -29.91
C ALA A 583 24.90 1.34 -28.80
N PHE A 584 23.65 1.32 -28.38
CA PHE A 584 23.10 2.15 -27.32
C PHE A 584 22.75 1.28 -26.12
N HIS A 585 23.36 1.55 -24.97
CA HIS A 585 23.12 0.78 -23.75
C HIS A 585 21.97 1.38 -22.94
N SER A 586 21.06 0.53 -22.47
CA SER A 586 19.92 0.93 -21.66
C SER A 586 20.35 1.35 -20.26
N PRO A 587 19.98 2.55 -19.79
CA PRO A 587 20.31 3.00 -18.45
C PRO A 587 19.47 2.31 -17.35
N PHE A 588 18.45 1.53 -17.72
CA PHE A 588 17.49 0.90 -16.80
C PHE A 588 17.54 -0.63 -16.82
N GLY A 589 18.66 -1.21 -17.29
CA GLY A 589 18.82 -2.65 -17.47
C GLY A 589 18.20 -3.17 -18.77
N SER A 590 17.99 -4.48 -18.86
CA SER A 590 17.56 -5.12 -20.12
C SER A 590 16.12 -4.75 -20.52
N THR A 591 15.96 -4.33 -21.77
CA THR A 591 14.65 -4.16 -22.42
C THR A 591 14.14 -5.48 -22.99
N LEU A 592 12.97 -5.46 -23.67
CA LEU A 592 12.46 -6.61 -24.43
C LEU A 592 13.42 -7.06 -25.55
N ALA A 593 14.29 -6.17 -26.03
CA ALA A 593 15.26 -6.43 -27.07
C ALA A 593 16.70 -6.62 -26.53
N GLY A 594 16.87 -6.76 -25.20
CA GLY A 594 18.17 -6.86 -24.54
C GLY A 594 18.63 -5.54 -23.92
N ALA A 595 19.84 -5.55 -23.35
CA ALA A 595 20.45 -4.39 -22.69
C ALA A 595 20.98 -3.33 -23.67
N GLU A 596 21.20 -3.72 -24.93
CA GLU A 596 21.75 -2.84 -25.96
C GLU A 596 20.85 -2.82 -27.19
N LEU A 597 20.69 -1.64 -27.79
CA LEU A 597 20.00 -1.45 -29.06
C LEU A 597 21.02 -1.03 -30.13
N PRO A 598 20.97 -1.60 -31.35
CA PRO A 598 21.94 -1.27 -32.39
C PRO A 598 21.78 0.17 -32.93
N SER A 599 20.62 0.78 -32.75
CA SER A 599 20.32 2.13 -33.22
C SER A 599 19.16 2.74 -32.42
N LEU A 600 19.15 4.06 -32.29
CA LEU A 600 17.98 4.86 -31.86
C LEU A 600 17.38 5.66 -33.03
N THR A 601 17.64 5.24 -34.27
CA THR A 601 16.93 5.77 -35.44
C THR A 601 15.62 5.01 -35.60
N PRO A 602 14.45 5.68 -35.53
CA PRO A 602 13.18 5.00 -35.68
C PRO A 602 13.07 4.27 -37.03
N THR A 603 12.60 3.02 -37.00
CA THR A 603 12.31 2.21 -38.20
C THR A 603 10.83 1.87 -38.34
N ALA A 604 10.04 2.07 -37.29
CA ALA A 604 8.62 1.80 -37.24
C ALA A 604 7.87 2.82 -36.37
N THR A 605 6.56 2.63 -36.23
CA THR A 605 5.72 3.39 -35.30
C THR A 605 4.89 2.45 -34.42
N LEU A 606 4.66 2.83 -33.17
CA LEU A 606 3.79 2.14 -32.23
C LEU A 606 2.61 3.04 -31.87
N ASP A 607 1.40 2.54 -32.04
CA ASP A 607 0.19 3.28 -31.70
C ASP A 607 -0.09 3.17 -30.19
N VAL A 608 -0.27 4.33 -29.55
CA VAL A 608 -0.78 4.42 -28.18
C VAL A 608 -2.00 5.34 -28.20
N ALA A 609 -3.15 4.76 -27.86
CA ALA A 609 -4.45 5.37 -28.07
C ALA A 609 -4.61 5.85 -29.52
N GLU A 610 -4.74 7.16 -29.75
CA GLU A 610 -5.01 7.75 -31.06
C GLU A 610 -3.76 8.35 -31.74
N ARG A 611 -2.56 8.08 -31.20
CA ARG A 611 -1.30 8.65 -31.71
C ARG A 611 -0.25 7.58 -31.98
N ALA A 612 0.39 7.69 -33.13
CA ALA A 612 1.57 6.93 -33.51
C ALA A 612 2.83 7.57 -32.92
N TYR A 613 3.70 6.77 -32.30
CA TYR A 613 4.99 7.20 -31.75
C TYR A 613 6.14 6.51 -32.48
N PRO A 614 7.26 7.21 -32.77
CA PRO A 614 8.42 6.61 -33.42
C PRO A 614 9.03 5.50 -32.55
N THR A 615 9.34 4.35 -33.15
CA THR A 615 9.92 3.20 -32.46
C THR A 615 10.83 2.38 -33.39
N LEU A 616 11.31 1.23 -32.93
CA LEU A 616 12.06 0.24 -33.71
C LEU A 616 11.17 -0.96 -34.04
N ASP A 617 11.44 -1.64 -35.16
CA ASP A 617 10.69 -2.83 -35.59
C ASP A 617 10.54 -3.88 -34.48
N VAL A 618 11.62 -4.14 -33.74
CA VAL A 618 11.66 -5.12 -32.63
C VAL A 618 10.63 -4.84 -31.53
N PHE A 619 10.17 -3.60 -31.38
CA PHE A 619 9.14 -3.21 -30.40
C PHE A 619 7.72 -3.27 -30.98
N THR A 620 7.57 -3.47 -32.28
CA THR A 620 6.27 -3.69 -32.96
C THR A 620 5.96 -5.17 -33.17
N GLU A 621 6.98 -6.03 -33.07
CA GLU A 621 6.84 -7.47 -33.23
C GLU A 621 6.02 -8.11 -32.09
N LEU A 622 5.24 -9.13 -32.47
CA LEU A 622 4.52 -9.96 -31.51
C LEU A 622 5.48 -10.96 -30.86
N LEU A 623 5.63 -10.88 -29.55
CA LEU A 623 6.51 -11.74 -28.78
C LEU A 623 5.79 -13.03 -28.37
N VAL A 624 6.56 -14.10 -28.15
CA VAL A 624 6.03 -15.41 -27.69
C VAL A 624 5.18 -15.32 -26.42
N LYS A 625 5.43 -14.32 -25.57
CA LYS A 625 4.71 -14.09 -24.31
C LYS A 625 3.49 -13.18 -24.44
N ASP A 626 3.27 -12.59 -25.61
CA ASP A 626 2.18 -11.64 -25.82
C ASP A 626 0.86 -12.38 -25.99
N VAL A 627 -0.17 -11.88 -25.32
CA VAL A 627 -1.55 -12.31 -25.51
C VAL A 627 -2.18 -11.42 -26.58
N ASP A 628 -2.48 -11.98 -27.73
CA ASP A 628 -2.97 -11.27 -28.94
C ASP A 628 -4.41 -11.63 -29.34
N PHE A 629 -5.04 -12.56 -28.62
CA PHE A 629 -6.44 -12.92 -28.81
C PHE A 629 -7.38 -12.00 -28.02
N PRO A 630 -8.62 -11.77 -28.51
CA PRO A 630 -9.59 -10.92 -27.83
C PRO A 630 -10.06 -11.55 -26.52
N ILE A 631 -10.23 -10.71 -25.49
CA ILE A 631 -10.80 -11.13 -24.20
C ILE A 631 -12.01 -10.25 -23.86
N ASP A 632 -13.16 -10.89 -23.62
CA ASP A 632 -14.37 -10.20 -23.13
C ASP A 632 -14.55 -10.36 -21.61
N ALA A 633 -15.47 -9.60 -21.04
CA ALA A 633 -15.99 -9.82 -19.69
C ALA A 633 -17.48 -10.17 -19.73
N VAL A 634 -17.90 -11.09 -18.87
CA VAL A 634 -19.31 -11.48 -18.68
C VAL A 634 -19.68 -11.27 -17.23
N TYR A 635 -20.71 -10.47 -16.98
CA TYR A 635 -21.32 -10.26 -15.67
C TYR A 635 -22.66 -10.96 -15.58
N THR A 636 -22.96 -11.52 -14.41
CA THR A 636 -24.34 -11.86 -14.04
C THR A 636 -24.81 -10.94 -12.94
N TRP A 637 -25.99 -10.33 -13.10
CA TRP A 637 -26.52 -9.39 -12.12
C TRP A 637 -28.05 -9.41 -12.07
N VAL A 638 -28.60 -9.09 -10.89
CA VAL A 638 -30.03 -8.93 -10.65
C VAL A 638 -30.25 -7.87 -9.56
N ASP A 639 -31.32 -7.12 -9.68
CA ASP A 639 -31.82 -6.15 -8.71
C ASP A 639 -33.03 -6.74 -7.96
N ASP A 640 -32.87 -6.99 -6.66
CA ASP A 640 -33.95 -7.45 -5.80
C ASP A 640 -34.99 -6.36 -5.48
N SER A 641 -34.69 -5.09 -5.74
CA SER A 641 -35.64 -4.00 -5.52
C SER A 641 -36.73 -3.94 -6.60
N ASP A 642 -36.57 -4.63 -7.74
CA ASP A 642 -37.54 -4.68 -8.83
C ASP A 642 -38.83 -5.42 -8.41
N PRO A 643 -39.98 -4.73 -8.30
CA PRO A 643 -41.24 -5.35 -7.89
C PRO A 643 -41.72 -6.42 -8.86
N ALA A 644 -41.46 -6.27 -10.15
CA ALA A 644 -41.88 -7.22 -11.16
C ALA A 644 -41.08 -8.53 -11.06
N TRP A 645 -39.78 -8.44 -10.78
CA TRP A 645 -38.95 -9.61 -10.52
C TRP A 645 -39.37 -10.33 -9.24
N ARG A 646 -39.60 -9.59 -8.14
CA ARG A 646 -40.07 -10.16 -6.87
C ARG A 646 -41.39 -10.90 -7.03
N ALA A 647 -42.37 -10.30 -7.72
CA ALA A 647 -43.65 -10.93 -7.98
C ALA A 647 -43.50 -12.25 -8.75
N ARG A 648 -42.67 -12.27 -9.82
CA ARG A 648 -42.38 -13.50 -10.58
C ARG A 648 -41.72 -14.57 -9.70
N ARG A 649 -40.79 -14.18 -8.81
CA ARG A 649 -40.12 -15.10 -7.88
C ARG A 649 -41.09 -15.68 -6.87
N GLU A 650 -41.88 -14.83 -6.21
CA GLU A 650 -42.87 -15.25 -5.21
C GLU A 650 -43.93 -16.18 -5.81
N GLU A 651 -44.43 -15.87 -7.00
CA GLU A 651 -45.36 -16.74 -7.74
C GLU A 651 -44.74 -18.10 -8.06
N THR A 652 -43.46 -18.13 -8.46
CA THR A 652 -42.74 -19.36 -8.80
C THR A 652 -42.46 -20.24 -7.58
N LEU A 653 -42.24 -19.62 -6.41
CA LEU A 653 -41.87 -20.32 -5.17
C LEU A 653 -43.06 -20.70 -4.28
N GLY A 654 -44.27 -20.24 -4.61
CA GLY A 654 -45.49 -20.60 -3.86
C GLY A 654 -45.45 -20.21 -2.38
N GLY A 655 -44.66 -19.20 -2.00
CA GLY A 655 -44.56 -18.67 -0.64
C GLY A 655 -43.61 -19.41 0.32
N GLY A 656 -42.82 -20.39 -0.14
CA GLY A 656 -41.79 -21.06 0.66
C GLY A 656 -40.40 -20.99 0.02
N ASP A 657 -39.40 -20.47 0.73
CA ASP A 657 -38.01 -20.51 0.29
C ASP A 657 -37.35 -21.80 0.78
N THR A 658 -37.28 -22.82 -0.09
CA THR A 658 -36.59 -24.09 0.17
C THR A 658 -35.19 -24.15 -0.44
N SER A 659 -34.60 -22.99 -0.80
CA SER A 659 -33.28 -22.96 -1.43
C SER A 659 -32.19 -23.42 -0.45
N ALA A 660 -31.11 -24.01 -0.99
CA ALA A 660 -30.02 -24.55 -0.18
C ALA A 660 -29.25 -23.49 0.63
N ASP A 661 -29.39 -22.20 0.28
CA ASP A 661 -28.65 -21.05 0.82
C ASP A 661 -29.59 -19.91 1.28
N GLY A 662 -30.78 -20.24 1.78
CA GLY A 662 -31.92 -19.30 1.96
C GLY A 662 -31.61 -17.83 2.32
N GLY A 663 -32.30 -16.88 1.66
CA GLY A 663 -32.38 -15.49 2.12
C GLY A 663 -32.40 -14.40 1.04
N ALA A 664 -33.06 -13.27 1.36
CA ALA A 664 -33.13 -12.05 0.54
C ALA A 664 -31.77 -11.32 0.36
N VAL A 665 -30.77 -11.64 1.19
CA VAL A 665 -29.42 -11.02 1.16
C VAL A 665 -28.69 -11.28 -0.16
N ARG A 666 -28.88 -12.45 -0.77
CA ARG A 666 -28.12 -12.86 -1.96
C ARG A 666 -28.45 -12.09 -3.24
N PHE A 667 -29.63 -11.49 -3.32
CA PHE A 667 -30.07 -10.73 -4.49
C PHE A 667 -29.93 -9.22 -4.26
N ARG A 668 -29.41 -8.81 -3.09
CA ARG A 668 -29.38 -7.42 -2.66
C ARG A 668 -28.40 -6.60 -3.50
N ASN A 669 -28.90 -5.54 -4.10
CA ASN A 669 -28.09 -4.59 -4.86
C ASN A 669 -27.77 -3.33 -4.03
N ARG A 670 -26.49 -2.95 -3.96
CA ARG A 670 -25.97 -1.71 -3.33
C ARG A 670 -25.00 -0.95 -4.26
N ASP A 671 -25.24 -1.02 -5.57
CA ASP A 671 -24.42 -0.45 -6.65
C ASP A 671 -23.05 -1.15 -6.88
N GLU A 672 -22.84 -2.36 -6.36
CA GLU A 672 -21.59 -3.12 -6.54
C GLU A 672 -21.23 -3.29 -8.02
N LEU A 673 -22.20 -3.66 -8.86
CA LEU A 673 -22.02 -3.76 -10.32
C LEU A 673 -21.43 -2.47 -10.92
N ARG A 674 -21.95 -1.31 -10.51
CA ARG A 674 -21.49 0.00 -11.02
C ARG A 674 -20.01 0.17 -10.75
N PHE A 675 -19.60 -0.11 -9.52
CA PHE A 675 -18.21 0.04 -9.10
C PHE A 675 -17.30 -1.09 -9.64
N SER A 676 -17.84 -2.29 -9.86
CA SER A 676 -17.11 -3.38 -10.52
C SER A 676 -16.80 -3.02 -11.98
N LEU A 677 -17.74 -2.42 -12.72
CA LEU A 677 -17.48 -1.89 -14.06
C LEU A 677 -16.48 -0.74 -14.07
N ARG A 678 -16.49 0.14 -13.04
CA ARG A 678 -15.41 1.13 -12.85
C ARG A 678 -14.06 0.47 -12.63
N SER A 679 -14.01 -0.65 -11.88
CA SER A 679 -12.76 -1.39 -11.67
C SER A 679 -12.18 -1.93 -12.98
N ILE A 680 -13.02 -2.43 -13.90
CA ILE A 680 -12.59 -2.81 -15.26
C ILE A 680 -12.03 -1.60 -16.02
N ALA A 681 -12.78 -0.49 -16.06
CA ALA A 681 -12.34 0.70 -16.78
C ALA A 681 -11.01 1.26 -16.24
N MET A 682 -10.77 1.16 -14.93
CA MET A 682 -9.54 1.60 -14.28
C MET A 682 -8.37 0.64 -14.51
N TYR A 683 -8.61 -0.67 -14.49
CA TYR A 683 -7.55 -1.66 -14.26
C TYR A 683 -7.48 -2.81 -15.26
N ALA A 684 -8.45 -2.93 -16.18
CA ALA A 684 -8.41 -3.87 -17.29
C ALA A 684 -8.94 -3.22 -18.58
N PRO A 685 -8.33 -2.10 -19.05
CA PRO A 685 -8.75 -1.41 -20.27
C PRO A 685 -8.55 -2.24 -21.55
N TRP A 686 -7.87 -3.38 -21.46
CA TRP A 686 -7.65 -4.33 -22.54
C TRP A 686 -8.84 -5.28 -22.78
N ILE A 687 -9.86 -5.27 -21.91
CA ILE A 687 -11.11 -6.00 -22.15
C ILE A 687 -11.78 -5.41 -23.39
N ARG A 688 -12.07 -6.27 -24.37
CA ARG A 688 -12.65 -5.89 -25.65
C ARG A 688 -14.11 -5.47 -25.51
N HIS A 689 -14.91 -6.28 -24.81
CA HIS A 689 -16.37 -6.10 -24.71
C HIS A 689 -16.90 -6.60 -23.37
N VAL A 690 -17.92 -5.94 -22.83
CA VAL A 690 -18.63 -6.34 -21.61
C VAL A 690 -20.03 -6.86 -21.95
N TYR A 691 -20.36 -8.08 -21.54
CA TYR A 691 -21.70 -8.63 -21.61
C TYR A 691 -22.33 -8.65 -20.22
N LEU A 692 -23.38 -7.87 -20.02
CA LEU A 692 -24.13 -7.82 -18.76
C LEU A 692 -25.38 -8.70 -18.88
N VAL A 693 -25.32 -9.90 -18.30
CA VAL A 693 -26.44 -10.86 -18.29
C VAL A 693 -27.37 -10.54 -17.13
N THR A 694 -28.64 -10.22 -17.42
CA THR A 694 -29.62 -9.78 -16.42
C THR A 694 -30.92 -10.57 -16.44
N ALA A 695 -31.74 -10.38 -15.42
CA ALA A 695 -33.12 -10.90 -15.32
C ALA A 695 -34.16 -10.06 -16.07
N GLY A 696 -33.80 -9.51 -17.24
CA GLY A 696 -34.62 -8.57 -18.02
C GLY A 696 -34.60 -7.14 -17.49
N GLN A 697 -33.64 -6.84 -16.63
CA GLN A 697 -33.47 -5.55 -15.96
C GLN A 697 -32.32 -4.77 -16.61
N THR A 698 -32.32 -3.45 -16.45
CA THR A 698 -31.22 -2.57 -16.86
C THR A 698 -31.01 -1.52 -15.77
N PRO A 699 -29.80 -1.39 -15.20
CA PRO A 699 -29.53 -0.35 -14.21
C PRO A 699 -29.76 1.05 -14.80
N PRO A 700 -30.40 1.97 -14.07
CA PRO A 700 -30.77 3.30 -14.60
C PRO A 700 -29.56 4.20 -14.88
N TRP A 701 -28.40 3.92 -14.28
CA TRP A 701 -27.16 4.67 -14.49
C TRP A 701 -26.33 4.16 -15.68
N LEU A 702 -26.70 3.02 -16.29
CA LEU A 702 -25.93 2.36 -17.32
C LEU A 702 -26.20 2.98 -18.69
N ASP A 703 -25.15 3.33 -19.42
CA ASP A 703 -25.23 3.68 -20.84
C ASP A 703 -25.36 2.39 -21.68
N ARG A 704 -26.59 2.04 -22.01
CA ARG A 704 -26.92 0.85 -22.81
C ARG A 704 -26.41 0.94 -24.25
N ASP A 705 -26.18 2.15 -24.75
CA ASP A 705 -25.79 2.39 -26.15
C ASP A 705 -24.25 2.43 -26.33
N HIS A 706 -23.49 2.25 -25.24
CA HIS A 706 -22.03 2.22 -25.30
C HIS A 706 -21.53 1.04 -26.15
N PRO A 707 -20.69 1.26 -27.18
CA PRO A 707 -20.34 0.23 -28.18
C PRO A 707 -19.55 -0.97 -27.60
N GLY A 708 -18.89 -0.79 -26.45
CA GLY A 708 -18.17 -1.85 -25.74
C GLY A 708 -18.99 -2.61 -24.70
N LEU A 709 -20.33 -2.43 -24.65
CA LEU A 709 -21.20 -3.09 -23.68
C LEU A 709 -22.49 -3.60 -24.34
N THR A 710 -22.91 -4.82 -23.97
CA THR A 710 -24.20 -5.38 -24.37
C THR A 710 -24.95 -5.90 -23.15
N VAL A 711 -26.18 -5.42 -22.95
CA VAL A 711 -27.11 -6.01 -21.98
C VAL A 711 -27.80 -7.21 -22.61
N VAL A 712 -27.65 -8.38 -22.00
CA VAL A 712 -28.19 -9.66 -22.47
C VAL A 712 -29.25 -10.14 -21.49
N ASP A 713 -30.43 -10.45 -21.96
CA ASP A 713 -31.44 -11.11 -21.13
C ASP A 713 -31.06 -12.59 -20.99
N HIS A 714 -30.93 -13.10 -19.77
CA HIS A 714 -30.58 -14.52 -19.56
C HIS A 714 -31.55 -15.48 -20.27
N ARG A 715 -32.81 -15.07 -20.49
CA ARG A 715 -33.83 -15.88 -21.17
C ARG A 715 -33.43 -16.24 -22.60
N ASP A 716 -32.69 -15.35 -23.27
CA ASP A 716 -32.24 -15.53 -24.65
C ASP A 716 -31.11 -16.56 -24.78
N LEU A 717 -30.53 -17.02 -23.65
CA LEU A 717 -29.43 -17.99 -23.63
C LEU A 717 -29.89 -19.45 -23.52
N PHE A 718 -31.12 -19.69 -23.10
CA PHE A 718 -31.64 -21.06 -22.91
C PHE A 718 -32.07 -21.65 -24.25
N ALA A 719 -31.57 -22.86 -24.57
CA ALA A 719 -31.99 -23.60 -25.75
C ALA A 719 -33.43 -24.12 -25.60
N ASP A 720 -33.82 -24.50 -24.38
CA ASP A 720 -35.14 -25.06 -24.04
C ASP A 720 -35.84 -24.15 -23.02
N PRO A 721 -36.21 -22.91 -23.38
CA PRO A 721 -36.71 -21.92 -22.44
C PRO A 721 -38.03 -22.36 -21.78
N GLU A 722 -38.88 -23.12 -22.48
CA GLU A 722 -40.15 -23.62 -21.94
C GLU A 722 -39.97 -24.59 -20.77
N GLU A 723 -38.87 -25.34 -20.72
CA GLU A 723 -38.58 -26.29 -19.64
C GLU A 723 -37.79 -25.65 -18.48
N CYS A 724 -36.95 -24.65 -18.79
CA CYS A 724 -35.98 -24.12 -17.84
C CYS A 724 -36.46 -22.82 -17.14
N LEU A 725 -37.34 -22.04 -17.78
CA LEU A 725 -37.77 -20.74 -17.28
C LEU A 725 -39.14 -20.80 -16.58
N PRO A 726 -39.44 -19.87 -15.66
CA PRO A 726 -38.53 -18.87 -15.09
C PRO A 726 -37.49 -19.50 -14.15
N THR A 727 -36.28 -18.94 -14.12
CA THR A 727 -35.22 -19.35 -13.20
C THR A 727 -34.70 -18.15 -12.40
N PHE A 728 -34.34 -18.42 -11.14
CA PHE A 728 -33.74 -17.49 -10.18
C PHE A 728 -32.43 -18.10 -9.61
N ASN A 729 -31.86 -19.06 -10.34
CA ASN A 729 -30.69 -19.81 -9.95
C ASN A 729 -29.48 -19.38 -10.79
N SER A 730 -28.43 -18.85 -10.15
CA SER A 730 -27.22 -18.46 -10.86
C SER A 730 -26.56 -19.65 -11.56
N HIS A 731 -26.53 -20.85 -10.96
CA HIS A 731 -25.94 -22.04 -11.60
C HIS A 731 -26.68 -22.44 -12.88
N SER A 732 -28.00 -22.27 -12.91
CA SER A 732 -28.82 -22.47 -14.11
C SER A 732 -28.44 -21.48 -15.21
N ILE A 733 -28.32 -20.18 -14.89
CA ILE A 733 -27.92 -19.14 -15.86
C ILE A 733 -26.46 -19.31 -16.31
N GLU A 734 -25.54 -19.52 -15.37
CA GLU A 734 -24.11 -19.75 -15.58
C GLU A 734 -23.87 -20.93 -16.55
N SER A 735 -24.73 -21.95 -16.52
CA SER A 735 -24.65 -23.10 -17.42
C SER A 735 -24.89 -22.77 -18.90
N GLN A 736 -25.44 -21.58 -19.19
CA GLN A 736 -25.82 -21.15 -20.54
C GLN A 736 -24.87 -20.08 -21.15
N LEU A 737 -23.93 -19.52 -20.39
CA LEU A 737 -23.14 -18.34 -20.80
C LEU A 737 -22.32 -18.53 -22.09
N HIS A 738 -21.94 -19.75 -22.42
CA HIS A 738 -21.20 -20.06 -23.66
C HIS A 738 -22.00 -19.79 -24.95
N ARG A 739 -23.30 -19.50 -24.83
CA ARG A 739 -24.23 -19.21 -25.93
C ARG A 739 -24.44 -17.72 -26.20
N ILE A 740 -23.80 -16.84 -25.43
CA ILE A 740 -23.83 -15.40 -25.70
C ILE A 740 -23.29 -15.15 -27.12
N GLU A 741 -24.11 -14.52 -27.97
CA GLU A 741 -23.71 -14.18 -29.32
C GLU A 741 -22.55 -13.16 -29.31
N GLY A 742 -21.54 -13.39 -30.15
CA GLY A 742 -20.35 -12.51 -30.24
C GLY A 742 -19.28 -12.73 -29.15
N LEU A 743 -19.57 -13.54 -28.12
CA LEU A 743 -18.61 -13.85 -27.05
C LEU A 743 -17.34 -14.50 -27.59
N SER A 744 -16.19 -13.93 -27.23
CA SER A 744 -14.86 -14.44 -27.56
C SER A 744 -14.60 -15.83 -26.97
N GLU A 745 -13.63 -16.54 -27.55
CA GLU A 745 -13.19 -17.83 -27.02
C GLU A 745 -12.60 -17.70 -25.62
N HIS A 746 -11.95 -16.59 -25.29
CA HIS A 746 -11.35 -16.30 -23.99
C HIS A 746 -12.12 -15.17 -23.31
N PHE A 747 -12.64 -15.39 -22.12
CA PHE A 747 -13.36 -14.33 -21.42
C PHE A 747 -13.21 -14.44 -19.92
N LEU A 748 -13.39 -13.32 -19.23
CA LEU A 748 -13.46 -13.27 -17.78
C LEU A 748 -14.91 -13.28 -17.33
N TYR A 749 -15.23 -14.15 -16.38
CA TYR A 749 -16.51 -14.09 -15.68
C TYR A 749 -16.38 -13.29 -14.39
N PHE A 750 -17.34 -12.42 -14.14
CA PHE A 750 -17.49 -11.63 -12.93
C PHE A 750 -18.87 -11.85 -12.30
N ASN A 751 -18.89 -11.99 -10.98
CA ASN A 751 -20.04 -11.54 -10.21
C ASN A 751 -19.93 -10.02 -9.97
N ASP A 752 -21.04 -9.38 -9.61
CA ASP A 752 -21.11 -7.96 -9.30
C ASP A 752 -20.31 -7.57 -8.04
N ASP A 753 -20.09 -8.52 -7.12
CA ASP A 753 -19.28 -8.36 -5.90
C ASP A 753 -17.77 -8.54 -6.10
N MET A 754 -17.31 -8.84 -7.33
CA MET A 754 -15.89 -9.00 -7.65
C MET A 754 -15.29 -7.71 -8.21
N PHE A 755 -14.14 -7.29 -7.68
CA PHE A 755 -13.48 -6.05 -8.10
C PHE A 755 -12.00 -6.29 -8.43
N LEU A 756 -11.49 -5.58 -9.44
CA LEU A 756 -10.06 -5.40 -9.63
C LEU A 756 -9.56 -4.27 -8.71
N GLY A 757 -8.47 -4.50 -7.97
CA GLY A 757 -7.93 -3.53 -7.01
C GLY A 757 -6.76 -2.68 -7.54
N ARG A 758 -6.08 -3.15 -8.59
CA ARG A 758 -4.93 -2.48 -9.22
C ARG A 758 -4.82 -2.87 -10.69
N PRO A 759 -4.07 -2.12 -11.52
CA PRO A 759 -3.90 -2.44 -12.94
C PRO A 759 -3.47 -3.88 -13.19
N THR A 760 -4.07 -4.50 -14.20
CA THR A 760 -3.82 -5.86 -14.66
C THR A 760 -3.54 -5.88 -16.15
N THR A 761 -2.93 -6.97 -16.61
CA THR A 761 -2.69 -7.27 -18.01
C THR A 761 -3.36 -8.60 -18.38
N PRO A 762 -3.59 -8.87 -19.68
CA PRO A 762 -4.14 -10.15 -20.13
C PRO A 762 -3.39 -11.38 -19.55
N ASP A 763 -2.06 -11.28 -19.40
CA ASP A 763 -1.23 -12.38 -18.90
C ASP A 763 -1.45 -12.74 -17.42
N THR A 764 -2.15 -11.86 -16.69
CA THR A 764 -2.67 -12.15 -15.34
C THR A 764 -3.65 -13.33 -15.36
N PHE A 765 -4.43 -13.46 -16.44
CA PHE A 765 -5.55 -14.41 -16.53
C PHE A 765 -5.34 -15.50 -17.60
N PHE A 766 -4.57 -15.22 -18.65
CA PHE A 766 -4.31 -16.17 -19.72
C PHE A 766 -2.82 -16.25 -20.06
N LEU A 767 -2.33 -17.40 -20.48
CA LEU A 767 -1.02 -17.48 -21.13
C LEU A 767 -1.17 -17.14 -22.62
N SER A 768 -0.10 -16.65 -23.25
CA SER A 768 -0.06 -16.33 -24.68
C SER A 768 -0.40 -17.50 -25.61
N ASN A 769 -0.19 -18.73 -25.16
CA ASN A 769 -0.61 -19.94 -25.87
C ASN A 769 -2.10 -20.30 -25.66
N GLY A 770 -2.89 -19.42 -25.04
CA GLY A 770 -4.34 -19.54 -24.88
C GLY A 770 -4.78 -20.36 -23.67
N LEU A 771 -3.88 -20.78 -22.78
CA LEU A 771 -4.22 -21.50 -21.55
C LEU A 771 -4.78 -20.53 -20.49
N ALA A 772 -5.88 -20.91 -19.83
CA ALA A 772 -6.43 -20.12 -18.73
C ALA A 772 -5.60 -20.28 -17.44
N ARG A 773 -5.52 -19.22 -16.63
CA ARG A 773 -4.96 -19.27 -15.28
C ARG A 773 -6.10 -19.33 -14.25
N PHE A 774 -5.92 -20.16 -13.23
CA PHE A 774 -6.85 -20.22 -12.10
C PHE A 774 -6.13 -20.12 -10.76
N PHE A 775 -6.87 -19.76 -9.72
CA PHE A 775 -6.31 -19.40 -8.41
C PHE A 775 -6.94 -20.24 -7.31
N TRP A 776 -6.19 -21.21 -6.77
CA TRP A 776 -6.66 -22.06 -5.68
C TRP A 776 -6.80 -21.28 -4.38
N SER A 777 -7.90 -21.54 -3.68
CA SER A 777 -8.06 -21.17 -2.28
C SER A 777 -7.53 -22.29 -1.39
N SER A 778 -7.06 -21.94 -0.19
CA SER A 778 -6.78 -22.92 0.86
C SER A 778 -8.04 -23.55 1.44
N ALA A 779 -9.24 -23.05 1.10
CA ALA A 779 -10.51 -23.61 1.51
C ALA A 779 -10.69 -25.03 0.96
N SER A 780 -10.89 -25.99 1.87
CA SER A 780 -11.07 -27.40 1.51
C SER A 780 -12.53 -27.72 1.22
N VAL A 781 -12.77 -28.51 0.18
CA VAL A 781 -14.08 -29.12 -0.05
C VAL A 781 -14.13 -30.44 0.74
N PRO A 782 -15.01 -30.62 1.74
CA PRO A 782 -15.05 -31.82 2.57
C PRO A 782 -15.23 -33.10 1.75
N ALA A 783 -14.58 -34.18 2.17
CA ALA A 783 -14.67 -35.49 1.50
C ALA A 783 -15.97 -36.25 1.81
N LEU A 784 -16.81 -35.73 2.72
CA LEU A 784 -18.10 -36.29 3.04
C LEU A 784 -19.09 -36.15 1.85
N PRO A 785 -20.10 -37.04 1.74
CA PRO A 785 -21.19 -36.88 0.80
C PRO A 785 -21.89 -35.52 0.94
N VAL A 786 -22.71 -35.16 -0.06
CA VAL A 786 -23.59 -33.99 0.04
C VAL A 786 -24.56 -34.22 1.21
N ALA A 787 -24.56 -33.30 2.15
CA ALA A 787 -25.38 -33.35 3.35
C ALA A 787 -26.55 -32.34 3.24
N PRO A 788 -27.65 -32.52 4.00
CA PRO A 788 -28.80 -31.62 3.97
C PRO A 788 -28.55 -30.21 4.51
N ASP A 789 -27.40 -29.98 5.15
CA ASP A 789 -26.95 -28.73 5.77
C ASP A 789 -25.78 -28.07 5.04
N ASP A 790 -25.22 -28.71 4.01
CA ASP A 790 -24.18 -28.09 3.17
C ASP A 790 -24.69 -26.78 2.57
N GLU A 791 -23.84 -25.75 2.53
CA GLU A 791 -24.07 -24.59 1.68
C GLU A 791 -24.08 -25.02 0.20
N GLY A 792 -24.90 -24.38 -0.62
CA GLY A 792 -25.17 -24.73 -2.00
C GLY A 792 -23.93 -24.63 -2.91
N TYR A 793 -22.98 -23.73 -2.63
CA TYR A 793 -21.69 -23.74 -3.34
C TYR A 793 -20.86 -24.99 -2.98
N LEU A 794 -20.94 -25.45 -1.72
CA LEU A 794 -20.21 -26.61 -1.22
C LEU A 794 -20.80 -27.91 -1.77
N ALA A 795 -22.14 -28.01 -1.78
CA ALA A 795 -22.86 -29.11 -2.41
C ALA A 795 -22.51 -29.20 -3.90
N ALA A 796 -22.52 -28.07 -4.62
CA ALA A 796 -22.13 -28.03 -6.03
C ALA A 796 -20.67 -28.43 -6.25
N ALA A 797 -19.74 -28.02 -5.38
CA ALA A 797 -18.34 -28.46 -5.46
C ALA A 797 -18.18 -29.98 -5.24
N LYS A 798 -18.97 -30.57 -4.34
CA LYS A 798 -19.02 -32.04 -4.13
C LYS A 798 -19.60 -32.77 -5.35
N ASN A 799 -20.62 -32.21 -6.01
CA ASN A 799 -21.17 -32.76 -7.26
C ASN A 799 -20.13 -32.71 -8.39
N ASN A 800 -19.45 -31.57 -8.56
CA ASN A 800 -18.37 -31.40 -9.53
C ASN A 800 -17.25 -32.43 -9.33
N ARG A 801 -16.86 -32.69 -8.07
CA ARG A 801 -15.88 -33.73 -7.75
C ARG A 801 -16.32 -35.11 -8.25
N ALA A 802 -17.59 -35.47 -8.07
CA ALA A 802 -18.09 -36.77 -8.51
C ALA A 802 -17.91 -36.93 -10.02
N LEU A 803 -18.31 -35.90 -10.79
CA LEU A 803 -18.13 -35.88 -12.25
C LEU A 803 -16.66 -36.00 -12.66
N LEU A 804 -15.78 -35.24 -12.02
CA LEU A 804 -14.35 -35.26 -12.35
C LEU A 804 -13.67 -36.58 -11.96
N ARG A 805 -14.12 -37.20 -10.86
CA ARG A 805 -13.64 -38.53 -10.44
C ARG A 805 -14.06 -39.60 -11.43
N GLU A 806 -15.30 -39.57 -11.89
CA GLU A 806 -15.79 -40.49 -12.91
C GLU A 806 -15.07 -40.29 -14.24
N ALA A 807 -14.95 -39.03 -14.69
CA ALA A 807 -14.40 -38.67 -15.99
C ALA A 807 -12.88 -38.85 -16.12
N PHE A 808 -12.12 -38.68 -15.02
CA PHE A 808 -10.66 -38.62 -15.06
C PHE A 808 -9.95 -39.47 -13.99
N GLY A 809 -10.68 -40.13 -13.09
CA GLY A 809 -10.09 -40.84 -11.95
C GLY A 809 -9.39 -39.92 -10.95
N ARG A 810 -9.71 -38.61 -10.94
CA ARG A 810 -9.08 -37.60 -10.09
C ARG A 810 -10.06 -37.01 -9.09
N THR A 811 -9.59 -36.73 -7.88
CA THR A 811 -10.41 -36.14 -6.80
C THR A 811 -9.98 -34.70 -6.55
N THR A 812 -10.93 -33.78 -6.56
CA THR A 812 -10.71 -32.37 -6.20
C THR A 812 -10.86 -32.17 -4.69
N THR A 813 -9.99 -31.37 -4.08
CA THR A 813 -9.94 -31.18 -2.61
C THR A 813 -10.06 -29.73 -2.16
N HIS A 814 -9.88 -28.77 -3.07
CA HIS A 814 -9.85 -27.35 -2.77
C HIS A 814 -10.84 -26.59 -3.65
N SER A 815 -11.29 -25.45 -3.15
CA SER A 815 -12.05 -24.46 -3.90
C SER A 815 -11.11 -23.44 -4.58
N PHE A 816 -11.67 -22.46 -5.27
CA PHE A 816 -10.93 -21.34 -5.87
C PHE A 816 -11.20 -20.05 -5.11
N PHE A 817 -10.32 -19.05 -5.24
CA PHE A 817 -10.64 -17.71 -4.76
C PHE A 817 -11.82 -17.12 -5.55
N HIS A 818 -12.60 -16.25 -4.89
CA HIS A 818 -13.73 -15.54 -5.50
C HIS A 818 -13.22 -14.29 -6.21
N VAL A 819 -12.57 -14.51 -7.35
CA VAL A 819 -11.95 -13.52 -8.22
C VAL A 819 -12.46 -13.71 -9.64
N PRO A 820 -12.23 -12.76 -10.57
CA PRO A 820 -12.63 -12.94 -11.94
C PRO A 820 -12.07 -14.25 -12.52
N TYR A 821 -12.97 -15.10 -13.03
CA TYR A 821 -12.60 -16.42 -13.52
C TYR A 821 -12.21 -16.34 -14.99
N ALA A 822 -10.98 -16.75 -15.32
CA ALA A 822 -10.55 -16.91 -16.69
C ALA A 822 -11.20 -18.17 -17.28
N LEU A 823 -12.01 -17.99 -18.33
CA LEU A 823 -12.79 -19.05 -18.95
C LEU A 823 -12.51 -19.16 -20.44
N ARG A 824 -12.82 -20.35 -20.95
CA ARG A 824 -12.80 -20.66 -22.37
C ARG A 824 -14.15 -21.14 -22.84
N ARG A 825 -14.72 -20.51 -23.87
CA ARG A 825 -16.05 -20.79 -24.41
C ARG A 825 -16.16 -22.24 -24.88
N SER A 826 -15.17 -22.72 -25.63
CA SER A 826 -15.16 -24.10 -26.13
C SER A 826 -15.15 -25.15 -25.01
N ILE A 827 -14.53 -24.85 -23.87
CA ILE A 827 -14.46 -25.78 -22.73
C ILE A 827 -15.82 -25.87 -22.04
N LEU A 828 -16.53 -24.74 -21.89
CA LEU A 828 -17.90 -24.77 -21.36
C LEU A 828 -18.81 -25.63 -22.25
N GLN A 829 -18.72 -25.45 -23.57
CA GLN A 829 -19.47 -26.26 -24.53
C GLN A 829 -19.12 -27.75 -24.41
N GLU A 830 -17.83 -28.10 -24.35
CA GLU A 830 -17.39 -29.50 -24.21
C GLU A 830 -17.90 -30.14 -22.91
N ILE A 831 -17.91 -29.40 -21.80
CA ILE A 831 -18.46 -29.89 -20.53
C ILE A 831 -19.96 -30.13 -20.66
N THR A 832 -20.71 -29.24 -21.32
CA THR A 832 -22.14 -29.42 -21.60
C THR A 832 -22.41 -30.65 -22.45
N GLU A 833 -21.59 -30.91 -23.48
CA GLU A 833 -21.70 -32.09 -24.34
C GLU A 833 -21.33 -33.39 -23.61
N ARG A 834 -20.38 -33.33 -22.68
CA ARG A 834 -19.90 -34.51 -21.94
C ARG A 834 -20.81 -34.93 -20.77
N PHE A 835 -21.45 -33.96 -20.11
CA PHE A 835 -22.32 -34.21 -18.95
C PHE A 835 -23.75 -33.67 -19.21
N PRO A 836 -24.42 -34.09 -20.30
CA PRO A 836 -25.65 -33.46 -20.75
C PRO A 836 -26.79 -33.60 -19.74
N GLU A 837 -26.91 -34.77 -19.08
CA GLU A 837 -27.96 -35.02 -18.10
C GLU A 837 -27.85 -34.12 -16.87
N GLN A 838 -26.62 -33.99 -16.33
CA GLN A 838 -26.40 -33.24 -15.10
C GLN A 838 -26.46 -31.72 -15.34
N LEU A 839 -26.01 -31.26 -16.52
CA LEU A 839 -26.14 -29.86 -16.91
C LEU A 839 -27.60 -29.51 -17.25
N ALA A 840 -28.36 -30.39 -17.90
CA ALA A 840 -29.80 -30.20 -18.12
C ALA A 840 -30.57 -30.14 -16.78
N ALA A 841 -30.21 -30.98 -15.81
CA ALA A 841 -30.81 -30.94 -14.47
C ALA A 841 -30.50 -29.61 -13.74
N THR A 842 -29.27 -29.11 -13.84
CA THR A 842 -28.90 -27.80 -13.30
C THR A 842 -29.64 -26.67 -14.02
N ALA A 843 -29.75 -26.72 -15.35
CA ALA A 843 -30.46 -25.72 -16.16
C ALA A 843 -31.95 -25.62 -15.81
N ARG A 844 -32.63 -26.76 -15.56
CA ARG A 844 -34.05 -26.81 -15.16
C ARG A 844 -34.29 -26.40 -13.70
N SER A 845 -33.25 -26.23 -12.89
CA SER A 845 -33.39 -25.89 -11.47
C SER A 845 -33.73 -24.41 -11.29
N ARG A 846 -35.00 -24.13 -10.97
CA ARG A 846 -35.56 -22.76 -10.84
C ARG A 846 -34.97 -21.97 -9.67
N VAL A 847 -34.53 -22.65 -8.62
CA VAL A 847 -33.76 -22.09 -7.49
C VAL A 847 -32.57 -22.99 -7.21
N ARG A 848 -31.59 -22.46 -6.47
CA ARG A 848 -30.38 -23.20 -6.14
C ARG A 848 -30.73 -24.53 -5.46
N SER A 849 -30.34 -25.61 -6.11
CA SER A 849 -30.56 -26.99 -5.68
C SER A 849 -29.26 -27.60 -5.18
N ARG A 850 -29.35 -28.51 -4.20
CA ARG A 850 -28.19 -29.30 -3.73
C ARG A 850 -27.63 -30.23 -4.82
N GLY A 851 -28.41 -30.49 -5.87
CA GLY A 851 -27.97 -31.23 -7.06
C GLY A 851 -27.28 -30.38 -8.13
N ASP A 852 -27.18 -29.06 -7.94
CA ASP A 852 -26.60 -28.17 -8.94
C ASP A 852 -25.12 -28.44 -9.17
N ILE A 853 -24.67 -28.05 -10.36
CA ILE A 853 -23.28 -27.98 -10.76
C ILE A 853 -22.84 -26.53 -10.84
N ALA A 854 -21.76 -26.21 -10.14
CA ALA A 854 -21.09 -24.92 -10.24
C ALA A 854 -20.17 -24.95 -11.48
N LEU A 855 -20.74 -24.67 -12.66
CA LEU A 855 -20.03 -24.81 -13.93
C LEU A 855 -18.86 -23.83 -14.04
N VAL A 856 -19.13 -22.55 -13.81
CA VAL A 856 -18.18 -21.45 -14.04
C VAL A 856 -17.17 -21.32 -12.90
N SER A 857 -17.66 -21.29 -11.66
CA SER A 857 -16.83 -21.05 -10.47
C SER A 857 -16.05 -22.27 -9.97
N SER A 858 -16.23 -23.45 -10.58
CA SER A 858 -15.56 -24.66 -10.10
C SER A 858 -15.28 -25.74 -11.16
N LEU A 859 -16.30 -26.22 -11.90
CA LEU A 859 -16.13 -27.38 -12.79
C LEU A 859 -15.21 -27.05 -13.97
N HIS A 860 -15.40 -25.89 -14.60
CA HIS A 860 -14.59 -25.44 -15.74
C HIS A 860 -13.10 -25.43 -15.42
N GLN A 861 -12.72 -24.78 -14.31
CA GLN A 861 -11.32 -24.63 -13.91
C GLN A 861 -10.61 -25.99 -13.75
N HIS A 862 -11.26 -26.92 -13.04
CA HIS A 862 -10.73 -28.27 -12.86
C HIS A 862 -10.70 -29.06 -14.17
N TYR A 863 -11.76 -28.99 -14.97
CA TYR A 863 -11.84 -29.70 -16.25
C TYR A 863 -10.76 -29.22 -17.23
N ALA A 864 -10.58 -27.90 -17.32
CA ALA A 864 -9.54 -27.27 -18.14
C ALA A 864 -8.14 -27.71 -17.67
N TYR A 865 -7.90 -27.76 -16.36
CA TYR A 865 -6.63 -28.26 -15.80
C TYR A 865 -6.38 -29.73 -16.15
N LEU A 866 -7.37 -30.60 -15.92
CA LEU A 866 -7.25 -32.05 -16.18
C LEU A 866 -7.11 -32.39 -17.67
N THR A 867 -7.51 -31.47 -18.55
CA THR A 867 -7.36 -31.59 -20.00
C THR A 867 -6.19 -30.79 -20.58
N GLY A 868 -5.31 -30.23 -19.72
CA GLY A 868 -4.08 -29.53 -20.14
C GLY A 868 -4.31 -28.14 -20.75
N ARG A 869 -5.46 -27.51 -20.48
CA ARG A 869 -5.90 -26.23 -21.06
C ARG A 869 -6.01 -25.09 -20.04
N ALA A 870 -5.62 -25.36 -18.79
CA ALA A 870 -5.44 -24.34 -17.75
C ALA A 870 -4.25 -24.68 -16.84
N VAL A 871 -3.71 -23.66 -16.18
CA VAL A 871 -2.59 -23.77 -15.25
C VAL A 871 -2.89 -23.05 -13.93
N PRO A 872 -2.38 -23.55 -12.79
CA PRO A 872 -2.49 -22.83 -11.53
C PRO A 872 -1.60 -21.60 -11.52
N ALA A 873 -2.07 -20.54 -10.87
CA ALA A 873 -1.35 -19.30 -10.63
C ALA A 873 -1.63 -18.75 -9.22
N GLY A 874 -0.82 -17.78 -8.80
CA GLY A 874 -1.06 -17.00 -7.59
C GLY A 874 -1.66 -15.63 -7.91
N ILE A 875 -2.47 -15.10 -7.01
CA ILE A 875 -3.05 -13.76 -7.09
C ILE A 875 -3.07 -13.12 -5.69
N SER A 876 -2.80 -11.82 -5.58
CA SER A 876 -3.05 -11.11 -4.32
C SER A 876 -4.55 -10.79 -4.21
N TYR A 877 -5.18 -11.36 -3.19
CA TYR A 877 -6.63 -11.35 -2.99
C TYR A 877 -6.99 -11.02 -1.55
N ASP A 878 -8.14 -10.38 -1.35
CA ASP A 878 -8.77 -10.19 -0.03
C ASP A 878 -10.28 -10.41 -0.14
N PHE A 879 -10.87 -10.95 0.92
CA PHE A 879 -12.31 -11.06 1.09
C PHE A 879 -12.71 -10.20 2.27
N VAL A 880 -13.77 -9.41 2.12
CA VAL A 880 -14.30 -8.58 3.20
C VAL A 880 -15.76 -8.95 3.44
N ASP A 881 -16.04 -9.47 4.62
CA ASP A 881 -17.41 -9.64 5.09
C ASP A 881 -17.88 -8.35 5.78
N ILE A 882 -18.79 -7.61 5.13
CA ILE A 882 -19.33 -6.37 5.70
C ILE A 882 -20.30 -6.60 6.85
N GLY A 883 -20.80 -7.83 7.01
CA GLY A 883 -21.58 -8.23 8.17
C GLY A 883 -20.72 -8.32 9.43
N ASP A 884 -19.42 -8.59 9.30
CA ASP A 884 -18.48 -8.68 10.43
C ASP A 884 -17.81 -7.31 10.71
N PRO A 885 -18.08 -6.67 11.88
CA PRO A 885 -17.44 -5.43 12.26
C PRO A 885 -15.90 -5.50 12.27
N ALA A 886 -15.31 -6.68 12.50
CA ALA A 886 -13.86 -6.88 12.49
C ALA A 886 -13.26 -6.69 11.09
N ASP A 887 -14.04 -6.92 10.04
CA ASP A 887 -13.62 -6.85 8.65
C ASP A 887 -13.75 -5.44 8.06
N HIS A 888 -14.48 -4.51 8.70
CA HIS A 888 -14.56 -3.10 8.25
C HIS A 888 -13.19 -2.42 8.20
N ALA A 889 -12.28 -2.78 9.13
CA ALA A 889 -10.91 -2.29 9.11
C ALA A 889 -10.12 -2.75 7.87
N ARG A 890 -10.54 -3.84 7.18
CA ARG A 890 -9.95 -4.27 5.90
C ARG A 890 -10.25 -3.29 4.78
N LEU A 891 -11.45 -2.70 4.75
CA LEU A 891 -11.84 -1.70 3.75
C LEU A 891 -10.88 -0.50 3.78
N GLY A 892 -10.56 0.00 4.98
CA GLY A 892 -9.56 1.06 5.15
C GLY A 892 -8.18 0.68 4.61
N ARG A 893 -7.73 -0.56 4.85
CA ARG A 893 -6.43 -1.06 4.34
C ARG A 893 -6.42 -1.22 2.83
N LEU A 894 -7.47 -1.79 2.26
CA LEU A 894 -7.63 -1.91 0.81
C LEU A 894 -7.50 -0.54 0.16
N LEU A 895 -8.20 0.47 0.69
CA LEU A 895 -8.21 1.82 0.14
C LEU A 895 -6.86 2.54 0.30
N GLN A 896 -6.16 2.36 1.42
CA GLN A 896 -4.85 2.96 1.67
C GLN A 896 -3.74 2.32 0.81
N ASN A 897 -3.71 0.99 0.74
CA ASN A 897 -2.61 0.27 0.12
C ASN A 897 -2.82 0.06 -1.38
N ARG A 898 -4.07 -0.16 -1.83
CA ARG A 898 -4.42 -0.53 -3.21
C ARG A 898 -3.51 -1.62 -3.80
N ASP A 899 -3.12 -2.59 -2.96
CA ASP A 899 -2.07 -3.59 -3.25
C ASP A 899 -2.61 -4.98 -3.62
N ARG A 900 -3.94 -5.14 -3.65
CA ARG A 900 -4.61 -6.39 -4.04
C ARG A 900 -4.96 -6.35 -5.53
N THR A 901 -4.65 -7.44 -6.24
CA THR A 901 -5.05 -7.60 -7.64
C THR A 901 -6.57 -7.65 -7.75
N ALA A 902 -7.21 -8.42 -6.88
CA ALA A 902 -8.65 -8.53 -6.81
C ALA A 902 -9.11 -8.57 -5.35
N PHE A 903 -10.36 -8.18 -5.12
CA PHE A 903 -11.05 -8.39 -3.84
C PHE A 903 -12.53 -8.59 -4.10
N CYS A 904 -13.24 -9.18 -3.14
CA CYS A 904 -14.69 -9.20 -3.15
C CYS A 904 -15.27 -8.87 -1.79
N ILE A 905 -16.53 -8.43 -1.83
CA ILE A 905 -17.28 -7.98 -0.66
C ILE A 905 -18.48 -8.90 -0.49
N GLY A 906 -18.57 -9.60 0.63
CA GLY A 906 -19.71 -10.46 0.99
C GLY A 906 -20.50 -9.90 2.17
N GLU A 907 -21.71 -10.42 2.39
CA GLU A 907 -22.59 -10.05 3.50
C GLU A 907 -23.03 -11.31 4.28
N SER A 908 -22.56 -11.46 5.52
CA SER A 908 -23.10 -12.46 6.46
C SER A 908 -24.22 -11.86 7.33
N PRO A 909 -25.40 -12.51 7.42
CA PRO A 909 -26.57 -11.96 8.11
C PRO A 909 -26.47 -11.92 9.66
N ASP A 910 -25.53 -12.66 10.26
CA ASP A 910 -25.47 -12.87 11.72
C ASP A 910 -24.44 -11.98 12.45
N GLY A 911 -23.79 -11.04 11.76
CA GLY A 911 -22.60 -10.34 12.28
C GLY A 911 -22.85 -9.12 13.18
N GLY A 912 -24.11 -8.77 13.47
CA GLY A 912 -24.46 -7.73 14.44
C GLY A 912 -24.31 -6.28 13.94
N VAL A 913 -24.07 -6.07 12.64
CA VAL A 913 -24.08 -4.75 11.97
C VAL A 913 -25.47 -4.51 11.35
N THR A 914 -25.99 -3.29 11.45
CA THR A 914 -27.29 -2.94 10.85
C THR A 914 -27.20 -2.81 9.32
N ASP A 915 -28.31 -3.03 8.62
CA ASP A 915 -28.37 -2.89 7.15
C ASP A 915 -28.00 -1.48 6.66
N GLU A 916 -28.39 -0.44 7.41
CA GLU A 916 -28.03 0.96 7.12
C GLU A 916 -26.53 1.20 7.26
N GLU A 917 -25.89 0.66 8.30
CA GLU A 917 -24.44 0.76 8.50
C GLU A 917 -23.67 0.03 7.40
N MET A 918 -24.10 -1.18 7.03
CA MET A 918 -23.52 -1.94 5.91
C MET A 918 -23.63 -1.17 4.58
N ALA A 919 -24.80 -0.60 4.30
CA ALA A 919 -25.04 0.21 3.09
C ALA A 919 -24.10 1.42 3.03
N LEU A 920 -23.93 2.11 4.17
CA LEU A 920 -23.07 3.29 4.25
C LEU A 920 -21.59 2.90 4.10
N ALA A 921 -21.14 1.82 4.74
CA ALA A 921 -19.76 1.35 4.69
C ALA A 921 -19.34 0.98 3.26
N ILE A 922 -20.13 0.14 2.56
CA ILE A 922 -19.88 -0.25 1.17
C ILE A 922 -19.86 0.98 0.27
N ARG A 923 -20.91 1.81 0.32
CA ARG A 923 -21.02 2.99 -0.55
C ARG A 923 -19.86 3.95 -0.36
N SER A 924 -19.46 4.20 0.89
CA SER A 924 -18.34 5.09 1.21
C SER A 924 -17.02 4.52 0.69
N PHE A 925 -16.77 3.23 0.93
CA PHE A 925 -15.57 2.56 0.47
C PHE A 925 -15.48 2.52 -1.05
N LEU A 926 -16.51 2.02 -1.76
CA LEU A 926 -16.47 1.88 -3.20
C LEU A 926 -16.40 3.23 -3.93
N THR A 927 -17.09 4.26 -3.41
CA THR A 927 -16.98 5.63 -3.93
C THR A 927 -15.56 6.18 -3.76
N ALA A 928 -14.91 5.89 -2.64
CA ALA A 928 -13.53 6.33 -2.41
C ALA A 928 -12.51 5.53 -3.23
N TYR A 929 -12.74 4.22 -3.42
CA TYR A 929 -11.85 3.32 -4.14
C TYR A 929 -11.91 3.54 -5.66
N PHE A 930 -13.12 3.71 -6.18
CA PHE A 930 -13.43 3.91 -7.61
C PHE A 930 -14.15 5.25 -7.84
N PRO A 931 -13.49 6.40 -7.55
CA PRO A 931 -14.14 7.71 -7.58
C PRO A 931 -14.46 8.21 -9.00
N VAL A 932 -13.74 7.73 -10.01
CA VAL A 932 -13.88 8.14 -11.41
C VAL A 932 -14.94 7.28 -12.10
N ARG A 933 -15.84 7.92 -12.85
CA ARG A 933 -16.88 7.22 -13.61
C ARG A 933 -16.28 6.33 -14.69
N SER A 934 -16.93 5.19 -14.96
CA SER A 934 -16.57 4.34 -16.09
C SER A 934 -17.17 4.91 -17.39
N PRO A 935 -16.66 4.52 -18.58
CA PRO A 935 -17.27 4.84 -19.86
C PRO A 935 -18.69 4.30 -20.03
N TYR A 936 -19.09 3.31 -19.20
CA TYR A 936 -20.39 2.65 -19.26
C TYR A 936 -21.50 3.38 -18.47
N GLU A 937 -21.20 4.54 -17.89
CA GLU A 937 -22.17 5.34 -17.13
C GLU A 937 -22.72 6.49 -17.97
N VAL A 938 -24.02 6.77 -17.85
CA VAL A 938 -24.63 7.95 -18.46
C VAL A 938 -23.98 9.24 -17.92
N ARG A 939 -23.81 10.24 -18.79
CA ARG A 939 -23.29 11.56 -18.41
C ARG A 939 -24.43 12.38 -17.80
N ASP A 940 -24.20 13.01 -16.65
CA ASP A 940 -25.19 13.92 -16.06
C ASP A 940 -25.43 15.09 -17.03
N GLY A 941 -26.63 15.17 -17.61
CA GLY A 941 -27.02 16.23 -18.56
C GLY A 941 -27.50 15.76 -19.94
N SER A 942 -27.73 14.46 -20.16
CA SER A 942 -28.52 13.95 -21.29
C SER A 942 -30.01 13.94 -21.01
#